data_AF-A0A1V5DVQ4-F1
#
_entry.id   AF-A0A1V5DVQ4-F1
#
_cell.length_a   1.000
_cell.length_b   1.000
_cell.length_c   1.000
_cell.angle_alpha   90.00
_cell.angle_beta   90.00
_cell.angle_gamma   90.00
#
_symmetry.space_group_name_H-M   'P 1'
#
loop_
_entity.id
_entity.type
_entity.pdbx_description
1 polymer ?
#
loop_
_entity_poly.entity_id
_entity_poly.type
_entity_poly.pdbx_seq_one_letter_code
_entity_poly.pdbx_strand_id
1 'polypeptide(L)'
;MGKYTPVDKRILNSFCRIFVIGLAAFLLGAGNLLAAEATRIVVLPFDIFTSTDKAFLQEAISSNLSSEFRKSRNVQLIEESAYAKTLAGQAVTEALGYTIGSDTGAAYVVLGSLSEFGESISADIRILDIRQKKGMPPLFVQGKRSSLDKLAAELKTTVLLKIAPELRIARVEISGNKKIGTSAIEQVLQSRQGGLFSEENVSTDIKAIYKMGYFNDVSADVTITPEGRVLVFNVQEKAMIAEVQIEGNKALSRSDIEAVMGVKPKQIINAEKVKADVQKIKELYDSKGYYNAEVKDRIETSGPKDMRVVYHITEGQRLYIEKIGFEGNKTYSDKELRNMLSTTERGIFSFFTDAGILKRDQLKQDVAKLNVFYLNNGFMNAQVGEPVISHDRKGIYVKIPITEGERYRVGKVEITGDELTVSRSDLLAKMKITKKEHFDREAIMKDIDYLTQACNDEGYAYADVSPRTIPQEKNQSVDIVFDITKGKHVYFNRIEITGNTKTRDKVIRRELAIKEGALYNSTNLKKSYANLNRLRYFEEIDFQTEKGPDETKTDVNIRVKEKQTGLLSVGAGYSAQEHAMLTAQISQQNLFGRGQILSLKANIGSETTLYEVSFIEPYLMDMPLWSKFDLWNMEREYDSYDLDTKGAGFTLGYPIWPKYHVTGYFSYRFSLDDVTDVDDDASKYVKDQEGENTTSSVTLSLTRDTTDDNIFPSKGSKNSASVEFTGGPLGGDTGFTKYTATSTWFFPLPLETVLGTRGRIGYIASRSGEKLPIYERFYLGGINSLRGLRDVGPKDDEGDVIGGTTMFNVNVDFVFPLIKNAGMKGVIFYDTGNAWDGGYHLGDMRHTAGLGIRWYSPIGPLRLEWGYVLDREEDEPASRWEFTIGMFM
;
A
#
# COMPACT_ATOMS: atom_id res chain seq x y z
N MET A 1 -63.57 -23.73 6.19
CA MET A 1 -65.03 -23.67 5.92
C MET A 1 -65.26 -22.64 4.82
N GLY A 2 -65.87 -23.05 3.72
CA GLY A 2 -66.17 -22.19 2.56
C GLY A 2 -66.48 -23.07 1.35
N LYS A 3 -67.76 -23.42 1.19
CA LYS A 3 -68.30 -24.33 0.18
C LYS A 3 -68.13 -23.77 -1.24
N TYR A 4 -67.73 -24.60 -2.21
CA TYR A 4 -68.15 -24.48 -3.61
C TYR A 4 -68.30 -25.87 -4.26
N THR A 5 -69.28 -25.93 -5.14
CA THR A 5 -70.03 -27.03 -5.75
C THR A 5 -69.28 -27.87 -6.80
N PRO A 6 -69.77 -29.08 -7.14
CA PRO A 6 -69.09 -30.00 -8.05
C PRO A 6 -69.24 -29.56 -9.52
N VAL A 7 -68.12 -29.45 -10.24
CA VAL A 7 -68.12 -29.15 -11.68
C VAL A 7 -68.52 -30.38 -12.48
N ASP A 8 -69.44 -30.13 -13.40
CA ASP A 8 -70.18 -31.04 -14.26
C ASP A 8 -69.26 -31.90 -15.16
N LYS A 9 -69.40 -33.23 -15.06
CA LYS A 9 -68.62 -34.24 -15.83
C LYS A 9 -68.82 -34.17 -17.35
N ARG A 10 -69.68 -33.27 -17.85
CA ARG A 10 -69.87 -33.04 -19.29
C ARG A 10 -68.81 -32.14 -19.92
N ILE A 11 -68.11 -31.29 -19.16
CA ILE A 11 -67.10 -30.37 -19.71
C ILE A 11 -65.75 -31.08 -19.95
N LEU A 12 -65.40 -32.07 -19.12
CA LEU A 12 -64.15 -32.82 -19.25
C LEU A 12 -64.12 -33.73 -20.48
N ASN A 13 -65.27 -34.28 -20.89
CA ASN A 13 -65.38 -35.10 -22.11
C ASN A 13 -65.44 -34.28 -23.41
N SER A 14 -65.89 -33.01 -23.35
CA SER A 14 -65.82 -32.10 -24.49
C SER A 14 -64.41 -31.54 -24.69
N PHE A 15 -63.64 -31.30 -23.62
CA PHE A 15 -62.24 -30.87 -23.74
C PHE A 15 -61.33 -31.99 -24.26
N CYS A 16 -61.51 -33.25 -23.85
CA CYS A 16 -60.74 -34.36 -24.43
C CYS A 16 -61.07 -34.63 -25.92
N ARG A 17 -62.31 -34.41 -26.37
CA ARG A 17 -62.65 -34.53 -27.80
C ARG A 17 -62.15 -33.35 -28.63
N ILE A 18 -62.15 -32.12 -28.09
CA ILE A 18 -61.59 -30.94 -28.78
C ILE A 18 -60.06 -30.97 -28.79
N PHE A 19 -59.42 -31.53 -27.75
CA PHE A 19 -57.96 -31.70 -27.73
C PHE A 19 -57.49 -32.81 -28.67
N VAL A 20 -58.24 -33.92 -28.82
CA VAL A 20 -57.89 -35.00 -29.76
C VAL A 20 -58.23 -34.64 -31.22
N ILE A 21 -59.31 -33.88 -31.48
CA ILE A 21 -59.64 -33.37 -32.82
C ILE A 21 -58.74 -32.19 -33.21
N GLY A 22 -58.32 -31.36 -32.25
CA GLY A 22 -57.32 -30.31 -32.45
C GLY A 22 -55.91 -30.86 -32.72
N LEU A 23 -55.51 -31.93 -32.03
CA LEU A 23 -54.23 -32.60 -32.28
C LEU A 23 -54.23 -33.37 -33.62
N ALA A 24 -55.37 -33.94 -34.03
CA ALA A 24 -55.51 -34.58 -35.34
C ALA A 24 -55.59 -33.56 -36.50
N ALA A 25 -56.20 -32.38 -36.29
CA ALA A 25 -56.22 -31.31 -37.29
C ALA A 25 -54.87 -30.58 -37.40
N PHE A 26 -54.06 -30.53 -36.34
CA PHE A 26 -52.69 -30.00 -36.40
C PHE A 26 -51.70 -31.01 -37.02
N LEU A 27 -51.97 -32.31 -36.88
CA LEU A 27 -51.18 -33.38 -37.53
C LEU A 27 -51.63 -33.70 -38.97
N LEU A 28 -52.82 -33.28 -39.41
CA LEU A 28 -53.30 -33.43 -40.80
C LEU A 28 -53.31 -32.11 -41.60
N GLY A 29 -53.10 -30.95 -40.94
CA GLY A 29 -53.01 -29.63 -41.58
C GLY A 29 -51.60 -29.15 -41.92
N ALA A 30 -50.55 -29.86 -41.51
CA ALA A 30 -49.14 -29.51 -41.77
C ALA A 30 -48.51 -30.31 -42.93
N GLY A 31 -49.33 -30.89 -43.81
CA GLY A 31 -48.88 -31.70 -44.96
C GLY A 31 -48.66 -30.93 -46.26
N ASN A 32 -48.81 -29.61 -46.27
CA ASN A 32 -48.52 -28.76 -47.43
C ASN A 32 -47.96 -27.40 -46.97
N LEU A 33 -46.95 -27.40 -46.10
CA LEU A 33 -45.92 -26.39 -46.26
C LEU A 33 -45.09 -26.85 -47.45
N LEU A 34 -45.08 -26.05 -48.52
CA LEU A 34 -44.12 -26.18 -49.60
C LEU A 34 -42.73 -26.31 -48.95
N ALA A 35 -42.23 -27.54 -48.80
CA ALA A 35 -40.80 -27.75 -48.69
C ALA A 35 -40.26 -27.08 -49.95
N ALA A 36 -39.61 -25.93 -49.79
CA ALA A 36 -38.94 -25.28 -50.89
C ALA A 36 -38.05 -26.36 -51.49
N GLU A 37 -38.37 -26.82 -52.70
CA GLU A 37 -37.61 -27.87 -53.36
C GLU A 37 -36.15 -27.45 -53.31
N ALA A 38 -35.31 -28.27 -52.68
CA ALA A 38 -33.91 -27.95 -52.51
C ALA A 38 -33.33 -27.59 -53.89
N THR A 39 -32.73 -26.41 -53.99
CA THR A 39 -32.28 -25.91 -55.28
C THR A 39 -31.18 -26.83 -55.79
N ARG A 40 -31.43 -27.49 -56.93
CA ARG A 40 -30.46 -28.42 -57.51
C ARG A 40 -29.31 -27.66 -58.12
N ILE A 41 -28.08 -27.96 -57.71
CA ILE A 41 -26.87 -27.34 -58.24
C ILE A 41 -25.90 -28.38 -58.76
N VAL A 42 -25.16 -28.01 -59.79
CA VAL A 42 -23.97 -28.74 -60.24
C VAL A 42 -22.75 -27.89 -59.94
N VAL A 43 -21.70 -28.51 -59.42
CA VAL A 43 -20.38 -27.88 -59.27
C VAL A 43 -19.43 -28.58 -60.23
N LEU A 44 -18.97 -27.87 -61.25
CA LEU A 44 -17.99 -28.38 -62.20
C LEU A 44 -16.57 -28.33 -61.60
N PRO A 45 -15.66 -29.22 -62.02
CA PRO A 45 -14.29 -29.18 -61.56
C PRO A 45 -13.64 -27.85 -61.93
N PHE A 46 -12.95 -27.23 -60.97
CA PHE A 46 -12.31 -25.94 -61.16
C PHE A 46 -11.07 -26.07 -62.02
N ASP A 47 -10.81 -25.07 -62.85
CA ASP A 47 -9.56 -24.94 -63.60
C ASP A 47 -8.44 -24.48 -62.67
N ILE A 48 -7.49 -25.37 -62.39
CA ILE A 48 -6.40 -25.10 -61.45
C ILE A 48 -5.17 -24.54 -62.19
N PHE A 49 -4.74 -23.34 -61.80
CA PHE A 49 -3.51 -22.67 -62.21
C PHE A 49 -2.50 -22.69 -61.05
N THR A 50 -1.61 -23.68 -61.05
CA THR A 50 -0.57 -23.86 -60.02
C THR A 50 0.75 -24.31 -60.65
N SER A 51 1.87 -23.94 -60.01
CA SER A 51 3.20 -24.47 -60.32
C SER A 51 3.44 -25.88 -59.74
N THR A 52 2.54 -26.42 -58.92
CA THR A 52 2.74 -27.65 -58.13
C THR A 52 1.47 -28.47 -57.97
N ASP A 53 1.54 -29.78 -58.22
CA ASP A 53 0.51 -30.80 -58.00
C ASP A 53 -0.95 -30.35 -58.28
N LYS A 54 -1.25 -30.20 -59.57
CA LYS A 54 -2.57 -29.80 -60.08
C LYS A 54 -3.69 -30.75 -59.63
N ALA A 55 -3.41 -32.06 -59.61
CA ALA A 55 -4.40 -33.09 -59.31
C ALA A 55 -4.86 -33.01 -57.85
N PHE A 56 -3.91 -32.86 -56.92
CA PHE A 56 -4.21 -32.71 -55.49
C PHE A 56 -5.12 -31.51 -55.20
N LEU A 57 -4.79 -30.32 -55.74
CA LEU A 57 -5.60 -29.12 -55.48
C LEU A 57 -7.00 -29.21 -56.09
N GLN A 58 -7.12 -29.81 -57.27
CA GLN A 58 -8.41 -29.98 -57.95
C GLN A 58 -9.33 -30.92 -57.16
N GLU A 59 -8.79 -32.04 -56.67
CA GLU A 59 -9.54 -33.00 -55.86
C GLU A 59 -9.89 -32.43 -54.48
N ALA A 60 -8.93 -31.78 -53.81
CA ALA A 60 -9.13 -31.20 -52.48
C ALA A 60 -10.21 -30.10 -52.49
N ILE A 61 -10.20 -29.18 -53.45
CA ILE A 61 -11.22 -28.13 -53.52
C ILE A 61 -12.59 -28.69 -53.91
N SER A 62 -12.65 -29.62 -54.87
CA SER A 62 -13.90 -30.25 -55.30
C SER A 62 -14.55 -31.04 -54.17
N SER A 63 -13.76 -31.84 -53.43
CA SER A 63 -14.22 -32.63 -52.29
C SER A 63 -14.68 -31.75 -51.13
N ASN A 64 -13.89 -30.74 -50.75
CA ASN A 64 -14.26 -29.83 -49.66
C ASN A 64 -15.51 -29.00 -50.00
N LEU A 65 -15.59 -28.45 -51.22
CA LEU A 65 -16.74 -27.65 -51.65
C LEU A 65 -18.01 -28.50 -51.74
N SER A 66 -17.90 -29.71 -52.27
CA SER A 66 -19.01 -30.68 -52.31
C SER A 66 -19.48 -31.07 -50.90
N SER A 67 -18.53 -31.32 -49.98
CA SER A 67 -18.83 -31.57 -48.56
C SER A 67 -19.56 -30.39 -47.91
N GLU A 68 -19.12 -29.15 -48.18
CA GLU A 68 -19.74 -27.94 -47.64
C GLU A 68 -21.16 -27.68 -48.20
N PHE A 69 -21.39 -27.97 -49.48
CA PHE A 69 -22.73 -27.89 -50.07
C PHE A 69 -23.66 -28.98 -49.51
N ARG A 70 -23.17 -30.22 -49.30
CA ARG A 70 -23.95 -31.32 -48.68
C ARG A 70 -24.43 -31.01 -47.27
N LYS A 71 -23.71 -30.17 -46.52
CA LYS A 71 -24.14 -29.69 -45.19
C LYS A 71 -25.36 -28.75 -45.25
N SER A 72 -25.74 -28.25 -46.43
CA SER A 72 -26.81 -27.27 -46.59
C SER A 72 -28.14 -27.95 -46.87
N ARG A 73 -29.17 -27.70 -46.06
CA ARG A 73 -30.52 -28.28 -46.28
C ARG A 73 -31.28 -27.68 -47.47
N ASN A 74 -30.84 -26.52 -47.96
CA ASN A 74 -31.58 -25.71 -48.95
C ASN A 74 -31.11 -25.95 -50.40
N VAL A 75 -30.09 -26.78 -50.58
CA VAL A 75 -29.43 -27.04 -51.86
C VAL A 75 -29.18 -28.53 -52.00
N GLN A 76 -29.48 -29.07 -53.18
CA GLN A 76 -29.21 -30.46 -53.52
C GLN A 76 -28.07 -30.50 -54.56
N LEU A 77 -26.90 -31.00 -54.16
CA LEU A 77 -25.77 -31.18 -55.07
C LEU A 77 -26.04 -32.39 -55.99
N ILE A 78 -25.95 -32.18 -57.29
CA ILE A 78 -25.99 -33.26 -58.28
C ILE A 78 -24.59 -33.86 -58.39
N GLU A 79 -24.47 -35.16 -58.18
CA GLU A 79 -23.19 -35.89 -58.18
C GLU A 79 -22.57 -35.97 -59.57
N GLU A 80 -21.24 -35.98 -59.62
CA GLU A 80 -20.46 -35.97 -60.87
C GLU A 80 -20.80 -37.15 -61.80
N SER A 81 -21.15 -38.30 -61.24
CA SER A 81 -21.57 -39.48 -62.01
C SER A 81 -22.77 -39.23 -62.94
N ALA A 82 -23.61 -38.23 -62.63
CA ALA A 82 -24.76 -37.85 -63.44
C ALA A 82 -24.38 -37.09 -64.73
N TYR A 83 -23.22 -36.44 -64.76
CA TYR A 83 -22.76 -35.64 -65.91
C TYR A 83 -21.35 -36.00 -66.41
N ALA A 84 -20.71 -37.00 -65.82
CA ALA A 84 -19.36 -37.46 -66.18
C ALA A 84 -19.22 -37.81 -67.67
N LYS A 85 -20.26 -38.39 -68.29
CA LYS A 85 -20.26 -38.71 -69.73
C LYS A 85 -20.24 -37.47 -70.63
N THR A 86 -20.93 -36.41 -70.23
CA THR A 86 -21.00 -35.14 -70.96
C THR A 86 -19.74 -34.30 -70.75
N LEU A 87 -19.09 -34.45 -69.59
CA LEU A 87 -17.84 -33.77 -69.24
C LEU A 87 -16.59 -34.42 -69.88
N ALA A 88 -16.61 -35.74 -70.13
CA ALA A 88 -15.44 -36.52 -70.52
C ALA A 88 -14.71 -35.95 -71.77
N GLY A 89 -13.48 -35.47 -71.56
CA GLY A 89 -12.58 -35.00 -72.62
C GLY A 89 -12.86 -33.58 -73.14
N GLN A 90 -13.79 -32.83 -72.53
CA GLN A 90 -14.13 -31.46 -72.93
C GLN A 90 -13.59 -30.42 -71.93
N ALA A 91 -13.22 -29.23 -72.42
CA ALA A 91 -12.83 -28.11 -71.57
C ALA A 91 -14.07 -27.50 -70.88
N VAL A 92 -13.93 -27.16 -69.59
CA VAL A 92 -15.02 -26.57 -68.77
C VAL A 92 -15.30 -25.14 -69.25
N THR A 93 -16.26 -25.01 -70.18
CA THR A 93 -16.70 -23.71 -70.73
C THR A 93 -18.13 -23.40 -70.29
N GLU A 94 -18.55 -22.13 -70.37
CA GLU A 94 -19.94 -21.74 -70.05
C GLU A 94 -20.97 -22.48 -70.93
N ALA A 95 -20.65 -22.71 -72.20
CA ALA A 95 -21.50 -23.47 -73.11
C ALA A 95 -21.70 -24.92 -72.64
N LEU A 96 -20.63 -25.56 -72.15
CA LEU A 96 -20.70 -26.87 -71.53
C LEU A 96 -21.50 -26.84 -70.22
N GLY A 97 -21.32 -25.81 -69.40
CA GLY A 97 -22.08 -25.59 -68.17
C GLY A 97 -23.59 -25.51 -68.40
N TYR A 98 -24.05 -24.77 -69.40
CA TYR A 98 -25.48 -24.73 -69.74
C TYR A 98 -26.03 -26.08 -70.23
N THR A 99 -25.21 -26.85 -70.95
CA THR A 99 -25.56 -28.18 -71.46
C THR A 99 -25.73 -29.16 -70.29
N ILE A 100 -24.70 -29.26 -69.43
CA ILE A 100 -24.73 -30.11 -68.23
C ILE A 100 -25.88 -29.71 -67.28
N GLY A 101 -26.10 -28.41 -67.07
CA GLY A 101 -27.20 -27.93 -66.23
C GLY A 101 -28.58 -28.33 -66.77
N SER A 102 -28.76 -28.28 -68.10
CA SER A 102 -30.02 -28.70 -68.74
C SER A 102 -30.22 -30.21 -68.68
N ASP A 103 -29.17 -31.00 -68.94
CA ASP A 103 -29.21 -32.47 -68.95
C ASP A 103 -29.49 -33.06 -67.56
N THR A 104 -29.00 -32.40 -66.51
CA THR A 104 -29.11 -32.86 -65.12
C THR A 104 -30.29 -32.26 -64.36
N GLY A 105 -31.00 -31.28 -64.95
CA GLY A 105 -32.07 -30.54 -64.29
C GLY A 105 -31.59 -29.64 -63.15
N ALA A 106 -30.34 -29.16 -63.22
CA ALA A 106 -29.79 -28.21 -62.25
C ALA A 106 -30.41 -26.81 -62.47
N ALA A 107 -30.79 -26.13 -61.39
CA ALA A 107 -31.21 -24.74 -61.45
C ALA A 107 -30.01 -23.80 -61.68
N TYR A 108 -28.87 -24.15 -61.09
CA TYR A 108 -27.62 -23.39 -61.21
C TYR A 108 -26.42 -24.31 -61.45
N VAL A 109 -25.47 -23.84 -62.26
CA VAL A 109 -24.18 -24.50 -62.46
C VAL A 109 -23.07 -23.57 -62.00
N VAL A 110 -22.22 -24.07 -61.12
CA VAL A 110 -21.07 -23.36 -60.57
C VAL A 110 -19.82 -23.88 -61.26
N LEU A 111 -19.06 -22.99 -61.89
CA LEU A 111 -17.76 -23.29 -62.48
C LEU A 111 -16.78 -22.18 -62.13
N GLY A 112 -15.48 -22.43 -62.26
CA GLY A 112 -14.50 -21.45 -61.86
C GLY A 112 -13.07 -21.88 -62.08
N SER A 113 -12.15 -20.99 -61.73
CA SER A 113 -10.72 -21.25 -61.71
C SER A 113 -10.14 -20.97 -60.34
N LEU A 114 -9.06 -21.67 -60.00
CA LEU A 114 -8.31 -21.49 -58.78
C LEU A 114 -6.85 -21.23 -59.14
N SER A 115 -6.32 -20.08 -58.72
CA SER A 115 -4.94 -19.67 -58.97
C SER A 115 -4.15 -19.64 -57.66
N GLU A 116 -2.99 -20.27 -57.66
CA GLU A 116 -2.09 -20.32 -56.50
C GLU A 116 -0.91 -19.36 -56.68
N PHE A 117 -0.66 -18.54 -55.64
CA PHE A 117 0.46 -17.62 -55.55
C PHE A 117 1.14 -17.76 -54.18
N GLY A 118 2.18 -18.60 -54.10
CA GLY A 118 2.85 -18.92 -52.83
C GLY A 118 1.92 -19.63 -51.86
N GLU A 119 1.73 -19.11 -50.64
CA GLU A 119 0.74 -19.64 -49.69
C GLU A 119 -0.70 -19.16 -49.97
N SER A 120 -0.89 -18.18 -50.85
CA SER A 120 -2.20 -17.58 -51.12
C SER A 120 -2.89 -18.30 -52.28
N ILE A 121 -4.19 -18.55 -52.12
CA ILE A 121 -5.04 -19.13 -53.15
C ILE A 121 -6.16 -18.14 -53.46
N SER A 122 -6.44 -18.01 -54.75
CA SER A 122 -7.47 -17.15 -55.30
C SER A 122 -8.44 -18.00 -56.10
N ALA A 123 -9.74 -17.87 -55.85
CA ALA A 123 -10.77 -18.61 -56.56
C ALA A 123 -11.75 -17.65 -57.24
N ASP A 124 -11.81 -17.73 -58.56
CA ASP A 124 -12.72 -17.01 -59.43
C ASP A 124 -13.89 -17.94 -59.77
N ILE A 125 -15.11 -17.58 -59.36
CA ILE A 125 -16.31 -18.37 -59.57
C ILE A 125 -17.24 -17.66 -60.52
N ARG A 126 -17.88 -18.43 -61.40
CA ARG A 126 -19.00 -18.01 -62.22
C ARG A 126 -20.19 -18.93 -61.99
N ILE A 127 -21.35 -18.33 -61.78
CA ILE A 127 -22.62 -19.03 -61.57
C ILE A 127 -23.47 -18.84 -62.82
N LEU A 128 -23.96 -19.94 -63.38
CA LEU A 128 -24.87 -19.93 -64.52
C LEU A 128 -26.29 -20.20 -64.03
N ASP A 129 -27.23 -19.31 -64.32
CA ASP A 129 -28.67 -19.56 -64.16
C ASP A 129 -29.16 -20.29 -65.41
N ILE A 130 -29.54 -21.56 -65.24
CA ILE A 130 -29.93 -22.43 -66.35
C ILE A 130 -31.30 -22.06 -66.91
N ARG A 131 -32.22 -21.56 -66.07
CA ARG A 131 -33.55 -21.15 -66.50
C ARG A 131 -33.50 -19.87 -67.32
N GLN A 132 -32.64 -18.93 -66.94
CA GLN A 132 -32.50 -17.64 -67.63
C GLN A 132 -31.45 -17.65 -68.75
N LYS A 133 -30.68 -18.74 -68.89
CA LYS A 133 -29.48 -18.84 -69.76
C LYS A 133 -28.55 -17.63 -69.59
N LYS A 134 -28.32 -17.22 -68.35
CA LYS A 134 -27.54 -16.02 -68.03
C LYS A 134 -26.47 -16.32 -66.98
N GLY A 135 -25.26 -15.85 -67.26
CA GLY A 135 -24.16 -15.86 -66.29
C GLY A 135 -24.34 -14.73 -65.27
N MET A 136 -24.23 -15.06 -63.99
CA MET A 136 -24.15 -14.07 -62.93
C MET A 136 -22.77 -13.39 -62.95
N PRO A 137 -22.64 -12.17 -62.39
CA PRO A 137 -21.35 -11.52 -62.25
C PRO A 137 -20.32 -12.43 -61.56
N PRO A 138 -19.05 -12.40 -61.98
CA PRO A 138 -18.01 -13.24 -61.38
C PRO A 138 -17.84 -12.90 -59.90
N LEU A 139 -17.58 -13.94 -59.10
CA LEU A 139 -17.35 -13.85 -57.66
C LEU A 139 -15.91 -14.26 -57.40
N PHE A 140 -15.31 -13.65 -56.39
CA PHE A 140 -13.91 -13.82 -56.09
C PHE A 140 -13.72 -14.05 -54.60
N VAL A 141 -12.97 -15.09 -54.23
CA VAL A 141 -12.65 -15.42 -52.84
C VAL A 141 -11.15 -15.71 -52.72
N GLN A 142 -10.51 -15.18 -51.69
CA GLN A 142 -9.10 -15.44 -51.38
C GLN A 142 -8.97 -16.27 -50.11
N GLY A 143 -8.01 -17.17 -50.09
CA GLY A 143 -7.69 -18.01 -48.95
C GLY A 143 -6.22 -18.40 -48.90
N LYS A 144 -5.90 -19.36 -48.04
CA LYS A 144 -4.55 -19.91 -47.91
C LYS A 144 -4.52 -21.38 -48.29
N ARG A 145 -3.39 -21.85 -48.84
CA ARG A 145 -3.16 -23.27 -49.15
C ARG A 145 -3.32 -24.17 -47.92
N SER A 146 -2.96 -23.68 -46.73
CA SER A 146 -3.08 -24.41 -45.47
C SER A 146 -4.52 -24.49 -44.91
N SER A 147 -5.51 -23.85 -45.53
CA SER A 147 -6.90 -23.81 -45.03
C SER A 147 -7.92 -23.87 -46.19
N LEU A 148 -7.79 -24.89 -47.04
CA LEU A 148 -8.70 -25.13 -48.18
C LEU A 148 -10.15 -25.41 -47.75
N ASP A 149 -10.35 -25.91 -46.54
CA ASP A 149 -11.66 -26.12 -45.89
C ASP A 149 -12.39 -24.78 -45.63
N LYS A 150 -11.67 -23.78 -45.11
CA LYS A 150 -12.21 -22.43 -44.90
C LYS A 150 -12.54 -21.75 -46.21
N LEU A 151 -11.66 -21.89 -47.21
CA LEU A 151 -11.91 -21.39 -48.56
C LEU A 151 -13.18 -22.02 -49.15
N ALA A 152 -13.34 -23.35 -49.04
CA ALA A 152 -14.55 -24.04 -49.50
C ALA A 152 -15.83 -23.57 -48.79
N ALA A 153 -15.79 -23.34 -47.48
CA ALA A 153 -16.92 -22.81 -46.71
C ALA A 153 -17.29 -21.37 -47.14
N GLU A 154 -16.30 -20.53 -47.43
CA GLU A 154 -16.48 -19.16 -47.91
C GLU A 154 -17.02 -19.13 -49.36
N LEU A 155 -16.51 -19.99 -50.23
CA LEU A 155 -17.02 -20.20 -51.59
C LEU A 155 -18.50 -20.62 -51.57
N LYS A 156 -18.84 -21.62 -50.74
CA LYS A 156 -20.22 -22.07 -50.53
C LYS A 156 -21.10 -20.92 -50.04
N THR A 157 -20.66 -20.15 -49.06
CA THR A 157 -21.42 -19.00 -48.53
C THR A 157 -21.66 -17.94 -49.62
N THR A 158 -20.62 -17.60 -50.37
CA THR A 158 -20.67 -16.60 -51.45
C THR A 158 -21.60 -17.02 -52.58
N VAL A 159 -21.59 -18.31 -52.94
CA VAL A 159 -22.52 -18.88 -53.92
C VAL A 159 -23.95 -18.86 -53.39
N LEU A 160 -24.19 -19.34 -52.17
CA LEU A 160 -25.52 -19.38 -51.54
C LEU A 160 -26.16 -18.00 -51.43
N LEU A 161 -25.40 -16.95 -51.11
CA LEU A 161 -25.90 -15.57 -51.05
C LEU A 161 -26.38 -15.04 -52.41
N LYS A 162 -25.98 -15.66 -53.53
CA LYS A 162 -26.41 -15.28 -54.88
C LYS A 162 -27.55 -16.15 -55.42
N ILE A 163 -27.54 -17.44 -55.13
CA ILE A 163 -28.53 -18.38 -55.67
C ILE A 163 -29.75 -18.57 -54.76
N ALA A 164 -29.64 -18.19 -53.47
CA ALA A 164 -30.69 -18.32 -52.47
C ALA A 164 -30.83 -17.00 -51.66
N PRO A 165 -31.25 -15.90 -52.30
CA PRO A 165 -31.39 -14.59 -51.66
C PRO A 165 -32.33 -14.60 -50.44
N GLU A 166 -33.29 -15.51 -50.39
CA GLU A 166 -34.20 -15.75 -49.25
C GLU A 166 -33.49 -16.25 -47.97
N LEU A 167 -32.24 -16.67 -48.07
CA LEU A 167 -31.40 -17.06 -46.93
C LEU A 167 -30.55 -15.89 -46.39
N ARG A 168 -30.54 -14.75 -47.07
CA ARG A 168 -29.80 -13.56 -46.64
C ARG A 168 -30.51 -12.88 -45.47
N ILE A 169 -29.76 -12.43 -44.49
CA ILE A 169 -30.25 -11.55 -43.42
C ILE A 169 -30.40 -10.14 -44.00
N ALA A 170 -31.64 -9.69 -44.17
CA ALA A 170 -31.97 -8.38 -44.73
C ALA A 170 -31.61 -7.24 -43.75
N ARG A 171 -31.90 -7.45 -42.46
CA ARG A 171 -31.50 -6.59 -41.34
C ARG A 171 -31.69 -7.32 -39.99
N VAL A 172 -31.01 -6.83 -38.97
CA VAL A 172 -31.14 -7.28 -37.58
C VAL A 172 -31.71 -6.13 -36.77
N GLU A 173 -32.76 -6.41 -35.99
CA GLU A 173 -33.42 -5.44 -35.13
C GLU A 173 -33.39 -5.93 -33.69
N ILE A 174 -33.33 -5.00 -32.74
CA ILE A 174 -33.36 -5.29 -31.31
C ILE A 174 -34.53 -4.53 -30.70
N SER A 175 -35.36 -5.26 -29.96
CA SER A 175 -36.59 -4.76 -29.38
C SER A 175 -36.62 -5.04 -27.88
N GLY A 176 -37.13 -4.10 -27.09
CA GLY A 176 -37.29 -4.23 -25.64
C GLY A 176 -36.14 -3.68 -24.79
N ASN A 177 -35.01 -3.31 -25.41
CA ASN A 177 -33.94 -2.55 -24.77
C ASN A 177 -34.32 -1.07 -24.62
N LYS A 178 -33.96 -0.47 -23.48
CA LYS A 178 -34.19 0.95 -23.17
C LYS A 178 -32.95 1.60 -22.58
N LYS A 179 -32.31 0.94 -21.62
CA LYS A 179 -31.11 1.43 -20.94
C LYS A 179 -29.83 0.94 -21.61
N ILE A 180 -29.85 -0.30 -22.13
CA ILE A 180 -28.72 -0.85 -22.88
C ILE A 180 -28.85 -0.38 -24.33
N GLY A 181 -27.83 0.33 -24.83
CA GLY A 181 -27.81 0.79 -26.21
C GLY A 181 -27.81 -0.38 -27.19
N THR A 182 -28.59 -0.25 -28.27
CA THR A 182 -28.72 -1.27 -29.33
C THR A 182 -27.36 -1.71 -29.87
N SER A 183 -26.44 -0.76 -30.09
CA SER A 183 -25.08 -1.03 -30.59
C SER A 183 -24.25 -1.95 -29.68
N ALA A 184 -24.44 -1.88 -28.37
CA ALA A 184 -23.72 -2.74 -27.42
C ALA A 184 -24.17 -4.21 -27.53
N ILE A 185 -25.44 -4.43 -27.88
CA ILE A 185 -26.00 -5.76 -28.10
C ILE A 185 -25.59 -6.26 -29.49
N GLU A 186 -25.60 -5.40 -30.51
CA GLU A 186 -25.16 -5.76 -31.88
C GLU A 186 -23.69 -6.22 -31.93
N GLN A 187 -22.82 -5.67 -31.09
CA GLN A 187 -21.39 -6.05 -31.05
C GLN A 187 -21.15 -7.51 -30.66
N VAL A 188 -22.06 -8.13 -29.90
CA VAL A 188 -21.92 -9.52 -29.47
C VAL A 188 -22.56 -10.53 -30.43
N LEU A 189 -23.25 -10.06 -31.48
CA LEU A 189 -23.93 -10.91 -32.46
C LEU A 189 -22.99 -11.39 -33.56
N GLN A 190 -23.11 -12.68 -33.87
CA GLN A 190 -22.55 -13.33 -35.06
C GLN A 190 -23.45 -13.10 -36.28
N SER A 191 -24.78 -13.09 -36.10
CA SER A 191 -25.73 -12.76 -37.16
C SER A 191 -25.66 -11.28 -37.52
N ARG A 192 -25.35 -10.97 -38.78
CA ARG A 192 -25.20 -9.60 -39.29
C ARG A 192 -26.01 -9.37 -40.55
N GLN A 193 -26.40 -8.12 -40.76
CA GLN A 193 -27.01 -7.68 -42.00
C GLN A 193 -26.11 -8.06 -43.20
N GLY A 194 -26.69 -8.69 -44.22
CA GLY A 194 -25.98 -9.18 -45.40
C GLY A 194 -25.39 -10.59 -45.26
N GLY A 195 -25.34 -11.16 -44.06
CA GLY A 195 -24.86 -12.53 -43.83
C GLY A 195 -25.90 -13.60 -44.19
N LEU A 196 -25.48 -14.87 -44.15
CA LEU A 196 -26.36 -16.01 -44.32
C LEU A 196 -27.07 -16.33 -43.00
N PHE A 197 -28.38 -16.55 -43.05
CA PHE A 197 -29.15 -17.00 -41.90
C PHE A 197 -28.79 -18.43 -41.51
N SER A 198 -28.50 -18.64 -40.22
CA SER A 198 -28.29 -19.96 -39.61
C SER A 198 -28.94 -19.99 -38.23
N GLU A 199 -29.76 -21.02 -37.97
CA GLU A 199 -30.40 -21.22 -36.66
C GLU A 199 -29.36 -21.43 -35.54
N GLU A 200 -28.22 -22.04 -35.86
CA GLU A 200 -27.11 -22.26 -34.91
C GLU A 200 -26.49 -20.93 -34.47
N ASN A 201 -26.31 -20.00 -35.42
CA ASN A 201 -25.81 -18.66 -35.13
C ASN A 201 -26.81 -17.88 -34.27
N VAL A 202 -28.11 -17.96 -34.58
CA VAL A 202 -29.17 -17.32 -33.78
C VAL A 202 -29.19 -17.87 -32.35
N SER A 203 -29.03 -19.18 -32.16
CA SER A 203 -28.94 -19.78 -30.81
C SER A 203 -27.71 -19.30 -30.05
N THR A 204 -26.58 -19.17 -30.74
CA THR A 204 -25.33 -18.65 -30.18
C THR A 204 -25.46 -17.18 -29.79
N ASP A 205 -26.16 -16.40 -30.61
CA ASP A 205 -26.45 -14.98 -30.38
C ASP A 205 -27.36 -14.78 -29.17
N ILE A 206 -28.43 -15.57 -29.03
CA ILE A 206 -29.29 -15.55 -27.83
C ILE A 206 -28.45 -15.81 -26.57
N LYS A 207 -27.57 -16.82 -26.60
CA LYS A 207 -26.67 -17.11 -25.47
C LYS A 207 -25.69 -15.97 -25.21
N ALA A 208 -25.15 -15.34 -26.25
CA ALA A 208 -24.23 -14.22 -26.13
C ALA A 208 -24.89 -13.00 -25.47
N ILE A 209 -26.10 -12.64 -25.92
CA ILE A 209 -26.92 -11.56 -25.32
C ILE A 209 -27.24 -11.89 -23.85
N TYR A 210 -27.67 -13.12 -23.56
CA TYR A 210 -27.97 -13.55 -22.19
C TYR A 210 -26.74 -13.49 -21.27
N LYS A 211 -25.55 -13.85 -21.80
CA LYS A 211 -24.26 -13.80 -21.09
C LYS A 211 -23.82 -12.38 -20.74
N MET A 212 -24.37 -11.34 -21.40
CA MET A 212 -24.14 -9.96 -20.98
C MET A 212 -24.69 -9.68 -19.57
N GLY A 213 -25.62 -10.50 -19.07
CA GLY A 213 -26.11 -10.44 -17.69
C GLY A 213 -27.20 -9.41 -17.41
N TYR A 214 -27.51 -8.53 -18.37
CA TYR A 214 -28.48 -7.43 -18.25
C TYR A 214 -29.95 -7.79 -18.49
N PHE A 215 -30.24 -9.01 -18.95
CA PHE A 215 -31.59 -9.39 -19.41
C PHE A 215 -32.13 -10.60 -18.64
N ASN A 216 -33.43 -10.60 -18.33
CA ASN A 216 -34.16 -11.72 -17.73
C ASN A 216 -34.55 -12.77 -18.77
N ASP A 217 -34.86 -12.31 -19.99
CA ASP A 217 -35.30 -13.14 -21.09
C ASP A 217 -34.75 -12.56 -22.40
N VAL A 218 -34.41 -13.46 -23.32
CA VAL A 218 -33.90 -13.14 -24.66
C VAL A 218 -34.50 -14.14 -25.64
N SER A 219 -35.28 -13.66 -26.60
CA SER A 219 -35.85 -14.45 -27.68
C SER A 219 -35.53 -13.83 -29.03
N ALA A 220 -35.65 -14.62 -30.10
CA ALA A 220 -35.41 -14.16 -31.47
C ALA A 220 -36.55 -14.60 -32.37
N ASP A 221 -37.17 -13.64 -33.06
CA ASP A 221 -38.20 -13.87 -34.07
C ASP A 221 -37.61 -13.71 -35.47
N VAL A 222 -38.04 -14.55 -36.41
CA VAL A 222 -37.58 -14.55 -37.80
C VAL A 222 -38.75 -14.33 -38.72
N THR A 223 -38.74 -13.23 -39.49
CA THR A 223 -39.75 -12.93 -40.51
C THR A 223 -39.14 -13.02 -41.89
N ILE A 224 -39.79 -13.75 -42.80
CA ILE A 224 -39.37 -13.85 -44.20
C ILE A 224 -39.97 -12.68 -44.98
N THR A 225 -39.13 -11.91 -45.66
CA THR A 225 -39.52 -10.78 -46.51
C THR A 225 -38.98 -10.98 -47.93
N PRO A 226 -39.49 -10.25 -48.94
CA PRO A 226 -38.94 -10.28 -50.30
C PRO A 226 -37.45 -9.91 -50.40
N GLU A 227 -36.92 -9.20 -49.39
CA GLU A 227 -35.53 -8.73 -49.31
C GLU A 227 -34.60 -9.70 -48.55
N GLY A 228 -35.15 -10.77 -47.97
CA GLY A 228 -34.45 -11.74 -47.13
C GLY A 228 -35.13 -11.94 -45.76
N ARG A 229 -34.41 -12.51 -44.79
CA ARG A 229 -34.90 -12.72 -43.42
C ARG A 229 -34.61 -11.52 -42.53
N VAL A 230 -35.62 -11.05 -41.81
CA VAL A 230 -35.49 -10.04 -40.76
C VAL A 230 -35.44 -10.76 -39.41
N LEU A 231 -34.37 -10.53 -38.66
CA LEU A 231 -34.14 -11.13 -37.35
C LEU A 231 -34.40 -10.09 -36.27
N VAL A 232 -35.39 -10.33 -35.41
CA VAL A 232 -35.75 -9.43 -34.31
C VAL A 232 -35.40 -10.10 -32.98
N PHE A 233 -34.42 -9.56 -32.26
CA PHE A 233 -34.10 -10.02 -30.90
C PHE A 233 -34.94 -9.25 -29.89
N ASN A 234 -35.87 -9.92 -29.21
CA ASN A 234 -36.65 -9.35 -28.12
C ASN A 234 -35.92 -9.60 -26.80
N VAL A 235 -35.65 -8.53 -26.06
CA VAL A 235 -34.93 -8.58 -24.78
C VAL A 235 -35.76 -7.97 -23.65
N GLN A 236 -35.78 -8.64 -22.50
CA GLN A 236 -36.39 -8.11 -21.28
C GLN A 236 -35.30 -7.67 -20.29
N GLU A 237 -34.98 -6.37 -20.26
CA GLU A 237 -33.99 -5.82 -19.30
C GLU A 237 -34.33 -6.11 -17.84
N LYS A 238 -33.31 -6.45 -17.06
CA LYS A 238 -33.36 -6.57 -15.60
C LYS A 238 -33.60 -5.21 -14.95
N ALA A 239 -34.26 -5.23 -13.79
CA ALA A 239 -34.42 -4.04 -12.98
C ALA A 239 -33.07 -3.56 -12.43
N MET A 240 -32.84 -2.25 -12.49
CA MET A 240 -31.63 -1.61 -11.95
C MET A 240 -31.98 -0.80 -10.71
N ILE A 241 -30.98 -0.64 -9.85
CA ILE A 241 -31.07 0.18 -8.64
C ILE A 241 -30.96 1.64 -9.05
N ALA A 242 -32.02 2.43 -8.87
CA ALA A 242 -32.02 3.86 -9.13
C ALA A 242 -31.32 4.62 -8.00
N GLU A 243 -31.60 4.24 -6.76
CA GLU A 243 -31.13 4.91 -5.56
C GLU A 243 -31.00 3.93 -4.40
N VAL A 244 -30.03 4.21 -3.52
CA VAL A 244 -29.86 3.53 -2.24
C VAL A 244 -30.11 4.54 -1.12
N GLN A 245 -31.10 4.24 -0.27
CA GLN A 245 -31.51 5.10 0.83
C GLN A 245 -31.16 4.45 2.16
N ILE A 246 -30.59 5.22 3.07
CA ILE A 246 -30.22 4.78 4.42
C ILE A 246 -31.02 5.65 5.40
N GLU A 247 -31.72 5.01 6.32
CA GLU A 247 -32.58 5.67 7.31
C GLU A 247 -32.24 5.20 8.72
N GLY A 248 -32.35 6.12 9.69
CA GLY A 248 -32.17 5.80 11.11
C GLY A 248 -30.71 5.85 11.60
N ASN A 249 -29.76 6.20 10.74
CA ASN A 249 -28.36 6.40 11.12
C ASN A 249 -28.14 7.78 11.78
N LYS A 250 -28.12 7.84 13.11
CA LYS A 250 -27.82 9.05 13.88
C LYS A 250 -26.41 9.01 14.48
N ALA A 251 -25.94 7.83 14.86
CA ALA A 251 -24.63 7.61 15.47
C ALA A 251 -23.50 7.49 14.45
N LEU A 252 -23.79 7.02 13.24
CA LEU A 252 -22.81 6.86 12.16
C LEU A 252 -23.16 7.72 10.94
N SER A 253 -22.13 8.28 10.32
CA SER A 253 -22.30 9.08 9.11
C SER A 253 -22.74 8.21 7.94
N ARG A 254 -23.52 8.79 7.02
CA ARG A 254 -23.98 8.08 5.82
C ARG A 254 -22.81 7.56 4.98
N SER A 255 -21.74 8.35 4.86
CA SER A 255 -20.54 8.00 4.10
C SER A 255 -19.81 6.78 4.65
N ASP A 256 -19.75 6.61 5.98
CA ASP A 256 -19.11 5.44 6.60
C ASP A 256 -19.86 4.15 6.27
N ILE A 257 -21.20 4.23 6.24
CA ILE A 257 -22.08 3.11 5.90
C ILE A 257 -21.95 2.78 4.41
N GLU A 258 -21.99 3.80 3.54
CA GLU A 258 -21.83 3.61 2.09
C GLU A 258 -20.46 3.02 1.71
N ALA A 259 -19.40 3.31 2.48
CA ALA A 259 -18.06 2.78 2.24
C ALA A 259 -17.95 1.25 2.40
N VAL A 260 -18.76 0.64 3.28
CA VAL A 260 -18.76 -0.81 3.50
C VAL A 260 -19.74 -1.55 2.58
N MET A 261 -20.70 -0.85 1.99
CA MET A 261 -21.72 -1.42 1.12
C MET A 261 -21.17 -1.83 -0.25
N GLY A 262 -21.62 -2.98 -0.76
CA GLY A 262 -21.32 -3.48 -2.10
C GLY A 262 -22.34 -3.04 -3.15
N VAL A 263 -23.57 -2.73 -2.74
CA VAL A 263 -24.66 -2.28 -3.61
C VAL A 263 -24.50 -0.79 -3.90
N LYS A 264 -24.47 -0.45 -5.20
CA LYS A 264 -24.39 0.95 -5.66
C LYS A 264 -25.52 1.28 -6.63
N PRO A 265 -25.90 2.56 -6.76
CA PRO A 265 -26.80 3.01 -7.82
C PRO A 265 -26.30 2.60 -9.21
N LYS A 266 -27.23 2.45 -10.16
CA LYS A 266 -27.01 2.03 -11.56
C LYS A 266 -26.49 0.60 -11.74
N GLN A 267 -26.52 -0.23 -10.70
CA GLN A 267 -26.24 -1.66 -10.80
C GLN A 267 -27.54 -2.48 -10.95
N ILE A 268 -27.43 -3.69 -11.51
CA ILE A 268 -28.52 -4.65 -11.51
C ILE A 268 -28.80 -5.08 -10.08
N ILE A 269 -30.08 -5.17 -9.72
CA ILE A 269 -30.47 -5.63 -8.39
C ILE A 269 -30.03 -7.09 -8.16
N ASN A 270 -29.36 -7.33 -7.04
CA ASN A 270 -28.99 -8.66 -6.59
C ASN A 270 -29.36 -8.79 -5.11
N ALA A 271 -30.35 -9.64 -4.83
CA ALA A 271 -30.87 -9.83 -3.48
C ALA A 271 -29.83 -10.40 -2.49
N GLU A 272 -28.86 -11.19 -2.97
CA GLU A 272 -27.77 -11.71 -2.13
C GLU A 272 -26.81 -10.59 -1.73
N LYS A 273 -26.51 -9.66 -2.65
CA LYS A 273 -25.69 -8.47 -2.33
C LYS A 273 -26.41 -7.55 -1.34
N VAL A 274 -27.72 -7.36 -1.48
CA VAL A 274 -28.51 -6.56 -0.53
C VAL A 274 -28.44 -7.16 0.88
N LYS A 275 -28.62 -8.49 1.00
CA LYS A 275 -28.47 -9.19 2.29
C LYS A 275 -27.05 -9.15 2.84
N ALA A 276 -26.04 -9.28 1.98
CA ALA A 276 -24.64 -9.15 2.39
C ALA A 276 -24.35 -7.75 2.95
N ASP A 277 -24.93 -6.71 2.38
CA ASP A 277 -24.79 -5.34 2.87
C ASP A 277 -25.47 -5.16 4.24
N VAL A 278 -26.65 -5.75 4.48
CA VAL A 278 -27.26 -5.78 5.82
C VAL A 278 -26.28 -6.32 6.86
N GLN A 279 -25.60 -7.42 6.55
CA GLN A 279 -24.62 -8.03 7.44
C GLN A 279 -23.40 -7.14 7.66
N LYS A 280 -22.84 -6.52 6.61
CA LYS A 280 -21.71 -5.60 6.71
C LYS A 280 -22.02 -4.33 7.50
N ILE A 281 -23.22 -3.77 7.30
CA ILE A 281 -23.68 -2.60 8.06
C ILE A 281 -23.81 -3.00 9.53
N LYS A 282 -24.39 -4.17 9.83
CA LYS A 282 -24.45 -4.68 11.20
C LYS A 282 -23.06 -4.86 11.82
N GLU A 283 -22.11 -5.43 11.08
CA GLU A 283 -20.71 -5.58 11.52
C GLU A 283 -20.02 -4.22 11.77
N LEU A 284 -20.30 -3.20 10.95
CA LEU A 284 -19.84 -1.84 11.18
C LEU A 284 -20.38 -1.27 12.50
N TYR A 285 -21.68 -1.42 12.76
CA TYR A 285 -22.30 -1.00 14.03
C TYR A 285 -21.74 -1.77 15.23
N ASP A 286 -21.60 -3.10 15.13
CA ASP A 286 -20.95 -3.95 16.15
C ASP A 286 -19.54 -3.42 16.47
N SER A 287 -18.75 -3.10 15.45
CA SER A 287 -17.37 -2.59 15.60
C SER A 287 -17.26 -1.26 16.34
N LYS A 288 -18.34 -0.48 16.34
CA LYS A 288 -18.45 0.83 17.00
C LYS A 288 -19.10 0.74 18.39
N GLY A 289 -19.51 -0.45 18.81
CA GLY A 289 -20.11 -0.76 20.12
C GLY A 289 -21.64 -0.83 20.12
N TYR A 290 -22.30 -0.83 18.96
CA TYR A 290 -23.77 -0.88 18.83
C TYR A 290 -24.25 -2.31 18.52
N TYR A 291 -24.03 -3.24 19.46
CA TYR A 291 -24.34 -4.67 19.28
C TYR A 291 -25.84 -4.99 19.13
N ASN A 292 -26.69 -4.11 19.66
CA ASN A 292 -28.15 -4.25 19.57
C ASN A 292 -28.73 -3.54 18.34
N ALA A 293 -27.88 -3.15 17.37
CA ALA A 293 -28.35 -2.54 16.14
C ALA A 293 -29.10 -3.55 15.29
N GLU A 294 -30.31 -3.17 14.86
CA GLU A 294 -31.09 -3.92 13.86
C GLU A 294 -31.02 -3.19 12.52
N VAL A 295 -30.73 -3.94 11.46
CA VAL A 295 -30.72 -3.44 10.08
C VAL A 295 -31.73 -4.25 9.29
N LYS A 296 -32.71 -3.58 8.68
CA LYS A 296 -33.74 -4.19 7.83
C LYS A 296 -33.63 -3.63 6.42
N ASP A 297 -33.65 -4.51 5.42
CA ASP A 297 -33.71 -4.13 4.02
C ASP A 297 -35.15 -4.11 3.49
N ARG A 298 -35.44 -3.17 2.58
CA ARG A 298 -36.68 -3.12 1.81
C ARG A 298 -36.37 -2.74 0.37
N ILE A 299 -36.90 -3.50 -0.57
CA ILE A 299 -36.81 -3.21 -2.01
C ILE A 299 -38.15 -2.63 -2.45
N GLU A 300 -38.15 -1.39 -2.89
CA GLU A 300 -39.34 -0.67 -3.35
C GLU A 300 -39.24 -0.39 -4.85
N THR A 301 -40.38 -0.39 -5.54
CA THR A 301 -40.45 0.02 -6.95
C THR A 301 -40.51 1.54 -7.02
N SER A 302 -39.49 2.16 -7.62
CA SER A 302 -39.40 3.61 -7.84
C SER A 302 -39.83 4.03 -9.27
N GLY A 303 -40.54 3.14 -9.97
CA GLY A 303 -41.02 3.29 -11.35
C GLY A 303 -41.24 1.92 -12.01
N PRO A 304 -41.66 1.86 -13.30
CA PRO A 304 -41.96 0.60 -13.98
C PRO A 304 -40.77 -0.39 -14.10
N LYS A 305 -39.52 0.09 -14.02
CA LYS A 305 -38.27 -0.71 -14.14
C LYS A 305 -37.12 -0.21 -13.25
N ASP A 306 -37.42 0.63 -12.27
CA ASP A 306 -36.45 1.21 -11.33
C ASP A 306 -36.75 0.73 -9.92
N MET A 307 -35.73 0.22 -9.23
CA MET A 307 -35.83 -0.26 -7.86
C MET A 307 -35.07 0.67 -6.93
N ARG A 308 -35.64 0.97 -5.76
CA ARG A 308 -34.99 1.64 -4.65
C ARG A 308 -34.68 0.59 -3.57
N VAL A 309 -33.46 0.60 -3.06
CA VAL A 309 -33.07 -0.23 -1.92
C VAL A 309 -33.01 0.67 -0.69
N VAL A 310 -33.83 0.37 0.32
CA VAL A 310 -33.91 1.11 1.57
C VAL A 310 -33.34 0.25 2.69
N TYR A 311 -32.37 0.78 3.42
CA TYR A 311 -31.84 0.18 4.64
C TYR A 311 -32.33 0.98 5.85
N HIS A 312 -33.19 0.36 6.64
CA HIS A 312 -33.72 0.97 7.86
C HIS A 312 -32.93 0.44 9.07
N ILE A 313 -32.27 1.36 9.78
CA ILE A 313 -31.34 1.05 10.87
C ILE A 313 -31.96 1.52 12.19
N THR A 314 -32.04 0.62 13.16
CA THR A 314 -32.37 0.93 14.56
C THR A 314 -31.10 0.71 15.39
N GLU A 315 -30.40 1.79 15.74
CA GLU A 315 -29.01 1.73 16.24
C GLU A 315 -28.87 1.13 17.65
N GLY A 316 -29.90 1.24 18.49
CA GLY A 316 -29.83 0.81 19.89
C GLY A 316 -28.89 1.66 20.75
N GLN A 317 -28.58 1.18 21.97
CA GLN A 317 -27.62 1.84 22.87
C GLN A 317 -26.21 1.28 22.65
N ARG A 318 -25.21 2.16 22.79
CA ARG A 318 -23.80 1.76 22.76
C ARG A 318 -23.45 0.98 24.02
N LEU A 319 -22.88 -0.21 23.86
CA LEU A 319 -22.45 -1.09 24.94
C LEU A 319 -20.92 -1.08 25.08
N TYR A 320 -20.45 -1.21 26.31
CA TYR A 320 -19.05 -1.32 26.65
C TYR A 320 -18.76 -2.68 27.31
N ILE A 321 -17.51 -3.12 27.26
CA ILE A 321 -17.03 -4.29 28.01
C ILE A 321 -16.97 -3.92 29.49
N GLU A 322 -17.85 -4.52 30.27
CA GLU A 322 -17.91 -4.29 31.72
C GLU A 322 -16.94 -5.22 32.46
N LYS A 323 -16.72 -6.44 31.95
CA LYS A 323 -15.78 -7.39 32.57
C LYS A 323 -15.17 -8.36 31.56
N ILE A 324 -13.88 -8.62 31.74
CA ILE A 324 -13.11 -9.69 31.10
C ILE A 324 -12.69 -10.67 32.20
N GLY A 325 -13.16 -11.91 32.10
CA GLY A 325 -12.85 -13.00 33.01
C GLY A 325 -12.10 -14.13 32.32
N PHE A 326 -11.37 -14.89 33.12
CA PHE A 326 -10.62 -16.07 32.69
C PHE A 326 -11.14 -17.29 33.46
N GLU A 327 -11.06 -18.47 32.85
CA GLU A 327 -11.44 -19.72 33.50
C GLU A 327 -10.41 -20.80 33.20
N GLY A 328 -9.92 -21.47 34.24
CA GLY A 328 -8.93 -22.54 34.14
C GLY A 328 -7.49 -22.08 34.29
N ASN A 329 -7.23 -20.77 34.40
CA ASN A 329 -5.95 -20.24 34.86
C ASN A 329 -5.75 -20.55 36.36
N LYS A 330 -4.60 -21.13 36.70
CA LYS A 330 -4.21 -21.50 38.08
C LYS A 330 -2.89 -20.85 38.47
N THR A 331 -1.98 -20.71 37.51
CA THR A 331 -0.64 -20.16 37.74
C THR A 331 -0.64 -18.63 37.71
N TYR A 332 -1.37 -18.04 36.77
CA TYR A 332 -1.45 -16.59 36.60
C TYR A 332 -2.81 -16.06 37.04
N SER A 333 -2.80 -14.89 37.70
CA SER A 333 -4.02 -14.22 38.13
C SER A 333 -4.75 -13.57 36.95
N ASP A 334 -6.07 -13.43 37.07
CA ASP A 334 -6.90 -12.72 36.08
C ASP A 334 -6.38 -11.30 35.79
N LYS A 335 -5.80 -10.64 36.80
CA LYS A 335 -5.25 -9.28 36.65
C LYS A 335 -4.02 -9.27 35.75
N GLU A 336 -3.12 -10.25 35.90
CA GLU A 336 -1.92 -10.35 35.07
C GLU A 336 -2.30 -10.63 33.61
N LEU A 337 -3.22 -11.57 33.38
CA LEU A 337 -3.69 -11.91 32.03
C LEU A 337 -4.45 -10.74 31.40
N ARG A 338 -5.30 -10.05 32.16
CA ARG A 338 -6.04 -8.86 31.67
C ARG A 338 -5.10 -7.74 31.24
N ASN A 339 -4.03 -7.47 32.00
CA ASN A 339 -3.06 -6.43 31.68
C ASN A 339 -2.25 -6.70 30.39
N MET A 340 -2.27 -7.92 29.88
CA MET A 340 -1.62 -8.29 28.61
C MET A 340 -2.53 -8.08 27.38
N LEU A 341 -3.84 -7.88 27.59
CA LEU A 341 -4.79 -7.67 26.51
C LEU A 341 -4.75 -6.22 26.04
N SER A 342 -4.91 -6.03 24.74
CA SER A 342 -5.14 -4.70 24.15
C SER A 342 -6.61 -4.29 24.34
N THR A 343 -7.51 -5.29 24.41
CA THR A 343 -8.92 -5.13 24.78
C THR A 343 -9.04 -4.79 26.25
N THR A 344 -9.69 -3.66 26.54
CA THR A 344 -9.84 -3.14 27.91
C THR A 344 -11.29 -3.16 28.38
N GLU A 345 -11.48 -3.24 29.69
CA GLU A 345 -12.76 -2.99 30.34
C GLU A 345 -13.06 -1.47 30.33
N ARG A 346 -14.32 -1.12 30.57
CA ARG A 346 -14.78 0.27 30.67
C ARG A 346 -14.03 1.02 31.78
N GLY A 347 -13.36 2.10 31.42
CA GLY A 347 -12.72 3.03 32.35
C GLY A 347 -13.53 4.31 32.57
N ILE A 348 -13.09 5.14 33.51
CA ILE A 348 -13.70 6.46 33.83
C ILE A 348 -13.72 7.38 32.60
N PHE A 349 -12.77 7.18 31.67
CA PHE A 349 -12.54 7.98 30.47
C PHE A 349 -12.98 7.31 29.15
N SER A 350 -13.71 6.17 29.23
CA SER A 350 -14.24 5.46 28.06
C SER A 350 -15.27 6.26 27.23
N PHE A 351 -15.69 7.43 27.71
CA PHE A 351 -16.61 8.31 26.98
C PHE A 351 -15.90 9.17 25.92
N PHE A 352 -14.59 9.45 26.07
CA PHE A 352 -13.78 10.15 25.05
C PHE A 352 -12.68 9.28 24.43
N THR A 353 -12.47 8.08 24.96
CA THR A 353 -11.53 7.10 24.39
C THR A 353 -12.28 5.90 23.79
N ASP A 354 -11.63 5.20 22.86
CA ASP A 354 -12.13 3.92 22.33
C ASP A 354 -12.06 2.74 23.34
N ALA A 355 -11.62 3.01 24.58
CA ALA A 355 -11.45 2.00 25.61
C ALA A 355 -12.80 1.41 26.06
N GLY A 356 -12.87 0.09 26.24
CA GLY A 356 -14.11 -0.60 26.55
C GLY A 356 -14.97 -0.98 25.34
N ILE A 357 -14.61 -0.62 24.11
CA ILE A 357 -15.35 -1.05 22.91
C ILE A 357 -14.83 -2.42 22.47
N LEU A 358 -15.73 -3.39 22.31
CA LEU A 358 -15.36 -4.73 21.86
C LEU A 358 -15.09 -4.76 20.35
N LYS A 359 -13.81 -4.91 20.00
CA LYS A 359 -13.35 -5.21 18.63
C LYS A 359 -13.00 -6.70 18.54
N ARG A 360 -13.80 -7.49 17.81
CA ARG A 360 -13.65 -8.97 17.75
C ARG A 360 -12.28 -9.40 17.24
N ASP A 361 -11.76 -8.75 16.21
CA ASP A 361 -10.44 -9.08 15.66
C ASP A 361 -9.32 -8.79 16.66
N GLN A 362 -9.43 -7.71 17.42
CA GLN A 362 -8.48 -7.40 18.49
C GLN A 362 -8.53 -8.46 19.59
N LEU A 363 -9.72 -8.90 19.99
CA LEU A 363 -9.89 -9.94 21.00
C LEU A 363 -9.32 -11.29 20.54
N LYS A 364 -9.49 -11.66 19.27
CA LYS A 364 -8.85 -12.86 18.69
C LYS A 364 -7.32 -12.78 18.73
N GLN A 365 -6.77 -11.61 18.39
CA GLN A 365 -5.32 -11.37 18.52
C GLN A 365 -4.86 -11.45 19.97
N ASP A 366 -5.64 -10.90 20.91
CA ASP A 366 -5.34 -10.96 22.34
C ASP A 366 -5.36 -12.42 22.86
N VAL A 367 -6.31 -13.26 22.42
CA VAL A 367 -6.34 -14.71 22.72
C VAL A 367 -5.10 -15.41 22.18
N ALA A 368 -4.69 -15.12 20.94
CA ALA A 368 -3.46 -15.67 20.36
C ALA A 368 -2.22 -15.22 21.15
N LYS A 369 -2.17 -13.95 21.60
CA LYS A 369 -1.10 -13.43 22.46
C LYS A 369 -1.02 -14.17 23.80
N LEU A 370 -2.16 -14.42 24.45
CA LEU A 370 -2.20 -15.22 25.68
C LEU A 370 -1.69 -16.65 25.44
N ASN A 371 -2.10 -17.28 24.35
CA ASN A 371 -1.63 -18.63 24.02
C ASN A 371 -0.10 -18.67 23.84
N VAL A 372 0.46 -17.69 23.12
CA VAL A 372 1.91 -17.52 22.98
C VAL A 372 2.57 -17.23 24.33
N PHE A 373 1.97 -16.40 25.17
CA PHE A 373 2.48 -16.09 26.51
C PHE A 373 2.64 -17.36 27.36
N TYR A 374 1.64 -18.24 27.40
CA TYR A 374 1.74 -19.50 28.13
C TYR A 374 2.84 -20.41 27.55
N LEU A 375 2.91 -20.55 26.23
CA LEU A 375 3.96 -21.32 25.54
C LEU A 375 5.38 -20.77 25.81
N ASN A 376 5.51 -19.46 25.98
CA ASN A 376 6.79 -18.79 26.30
C ASN A 376 7.17 -18.91 27.78
N ASN A 377 6.25 -19.35 28.65
CA ASN A 377 6.46 -19.45 30.09
C ASN A 377 6.52 -20.90 30.61
N GLY A 378 6.68 -21.88 29.75
CA GLY A 378 6.92 -23.28 30.11
C GLY A 378 5.77 -24.23 29.85
N PHE A 379 4.61 -23.72 29.42
CA PHE A 379 3.40 -24.52 29.27
C PHE A 379 3.24 -25.03 27.84
N MET A 380 3.91 -26.13 27.50
CA MET A 380 3.94 -26.67 26.12
C MET A 380 2.57 -27.09 25.60
N ASN A 381 1.71 -27.55 26.50
CA ASN A 381 0.36 -28.05 26.18
C ASN A 381 -0.73 -27.02 26.49
N ALA A 382 -0.35 -25.75 26.69
CA ALA A 382 -1.32 -24.71 26.95
C ALA A 382 -2.22 -24.48 25.74
N GLN A 383 -3.50 -24.34 26.00
CA GLN A 383 -4.49 -24.00 25.00
C GLN A 383 -5.45 -22.94 25.55
N VAL A 384 -5.46 -21.79 24.89
CA VAL A 384 -6.48 -20.76 25.13
C VAL A 384 -7.61 -20.97 24.13
N GLY A 385 -8.82 -21.22 24.63
CA GLY A 385 -10.00 -21.46 23.80
C GLY A 385 -10.62 -20.16 23.28
N GLU A 386 -11.61 -20.32 22.39
CA GLU A 386 -12.35 -19.18 21.84
C GLU A 386 -13.10 -18.41 22.94
N PRO A 387 -13.09 -17.07 22.90
CA PRO A 387 -13.72 -16.25 23.92
C PRO A 387 -15.25 -16.34 23.83
N VAL A 388 -15.89 -16.62 24.96
CA VAL A 388 -17.35 -16.62 25.09
C VAL A 388 -17.80 -15.19 25.40
N ILE A 389 -18.50 -14.57 24.44
CA ILE A 389 -19.04 -13.21 24.57
C ILE A 389 -20.51 -13.30 24.93
N SER A 390 -20.88 -12.68 26.05
CA SER A 390 -22.27 -12.50 26.48
C SER A 390 -22.58 -11.02 26.66
N HIS A 391 -23.84 -10.63 26.56
CA HIS A 391 -24.25 -9.24 26.72
C HIS A 391 -25.61 -9.15 27.41
N ASP A 392 -25.82 -8.08 28.17
CA ASP A 392 -27.10 -7.71 28.78
C ASP A 392 -27.39 -6.21 28.56
N ARG A 393 -28.38 -5.65 29.27
CA ARG A 393 -28.69 -4.21 29.19
C ARG A 393 -27.59 -3.30 29.79
N LYS A 394 -26.68 -3.84 30.60
CA LYS A 394 -25.62 -3.09 31.30
C LYS A 394 -24.34 -3.04 30.47
N GLY A 395 -24.02 -4.09 29.72
CA GLY A 395 -22.86 -4.12 28.83
C GLY A 395 -22.50 -5.51 28.33
N ILE A 396 -21.24 -5.66 27.94
CA ILE A 396 -20.66 -6.88 27.36
C ILE A 396 -19.74 -7.54 28.39
N TYR A 397 -19.83 -8.87 28.51
CA TYR A 397 -18.97 -9.69 29.36
C TYR A 397 -18.24 -10.72 28.50
N VAL A 398 -16.92 -10.77 28.64
CA VAL A 398 -16.05 -11.67 27.88
C VAL A 398 -15.46 -12.70 28.85
N LYS A 399 -15.58 -13.99 28.53
CA LYS A 399 -14.99 -15.09 29.29
C LYS A 399 -14.03 -15.87 28.40
N ILE A 400 -12.77 -15.97 28.79
CA ILE A 400 -11.71 -16.66 28.03
C ILE A 400 -11.36 -17.98 28.75
N PRO A 401 -11.70 -19.15 28.19
CA PRO A 401 -11.32 -20.43 28.76
C PRO A 401 -9.84 -20.75 28.47
N ILE A 402 -9.11 -21.22 29.48
CA ILE A 402 -7.68 -21.53 29.42
C ILE A 402 -7.45 -22.93 29.99
N THR A 403 -6.74 -23.77 29.23
CA THR A 403 -6.15 -25.02 29.73
C THR A 403 -4.66 -24.80 29.83
N GLU A 404 -4.11 -24.58 31.03
CA GLU A 404 -2.68 -24.27 31.20
C GLU A 404 -1.78 -25.47 30.87
N GLY A 405 -2.16 -26.68 31.28
CA GLY A 405 -1.29 -27.85 31.23
C GLY A 405 -0.15 -27.81 32.26
N GLU A 406 0.79 -28.75 32.16
CA GLU A 406 1.97 -28.80 33.04
C GLU A 406 3.07 -27.85 32.57
N ARG A 407 3.86 -27.34 33.52
CA ARG A 407 4.97 -26.43 33.26
C ARG A 407 6.29 -27.20 33.19
N TYR A 408 7.00 -27.07 32.07
CA TYR A 408 8.26 -27.75 31.82
C TYR A 408 9.48 -26.83 32.02
N ARG A 409 10.53 -27.36 32.65
CA ARG A 409 11.85 -26.75 32.78
C ARG A 409 12.70 -26.98 31.54
N VAL A 410 13.66 -26.10 31.28
CA VAL A 410 14.68 -26.37 30.25
C VAL A 410 15.60 -27.48 30.77
N GLY A 411 15.71 -28.55 29.99
CA GLY A 411 16.63 -29.66 30.24
C GLY A 411 17.99 -29.43 29.58
N LYS A 412 18.51 -30.47 28.93
CA LYS A 412 19.76 -30.40 28.20
C LYS A 412 19.58 -29.66 26.87
N VAL A 413 20.46 -28.70 26.58
CA VAL A 413 20.48 -27.98 25.29
C VAL A 413 21.73 -28.35 24.52
N GLU A 414 21.58 -28.86 23.30
CA GLU A 414 22.69 -29.30 22.46
C GLU A 414 22.58 -28.80 21.03
N ILE A 415 23.74 -28.62 20.39
CA ILE A 415 23.86 -28.33 18.96
C ILE A 415 24.51 -29.55 18.28
N THR A 416 23.84 -30.11 17.28
CA THR A 416 24.31 -31.24 16.46
C THR A 416 24.40 -30.83 14.98
N GLY A 417 24.91 -31.73 14.14
CA GLY A 417 25.06 -31.50 12.70
C GLY A 417 26.39 -30.81 12.34
N ASP A 418 26.37 -29.98 11.30
CA ASP A 418 27.55 -29.36 10.70
C ASP A 418 28.26 -28.35 11.64
N GLU A 419 29.60 -28.28 11.59
CA GLU A 419 30.40 -27.38 12.44
C GLU A 419 30.63 -26.00 11.81
N LEU A 420 30.39 -24.93 12.56
CA LEU A 420 30.66 -23.53 12.18
C LEU A 420 32.08 -23.10 12.59
N THR A 421 32.53 -21.96 12.07
CA THR A 421 33.81 -21.34 12.46
C THR A 421 33.78 -20.93 13.93
N VAL A 422 32.61 -20.55 14.44
CA VAL A 422 32.38 -20.29 15.87
C VAL A 422 32.15 -21.62 16.61
N SER A 423 32.82 -21.81 17.74
CA SER A 423 32.70 -23.03 18.54
C SER A 423 31.27 -23.24 19.06
N ARG A 424 30.84 -24.51 19.19
CA ARG A 424 29.51 -24.84 19.73
C ARG A 424 29.30 -24.28 21.14
N SER A 425 30.34 -24.24 21.97
CA SER A 425 30.27 -23.65 23.32
C SER A 425 29.99 -22.15 23.28
N ASP A 426 30.59 -21.42 22.35
CA ASP A 426 30.36 -19.97 22.21
C ASP A 426 28.96 -19.67 21.66
N LEU A 427 28.46 -20.51 20.75
CA LEU A 427 27.09 -20.41 20.25
C LEU A 427 26.08 -20.66 21.39
N LEU A 428 26.25 -21.75 22.15
CA LEU A 428 25.40 -22.09 23.30
C LEU A 428 25.39 -20.99 24.38
N ALA A 429 26.54 -20.35 24.64
CA ALA A 429 26.63 -19.26 25.61
C ALA A 429 25.84 -18.00 25.20
N LYS A 430 25.63 -17.79 23.89
CA LYS A 430 24.88 -16.66 23.35
C LYS A 430 23.39 -16.93 23.19
N MET A 431 22.99 -18.20 23.08
CA MET A 431 21.58 -18.61 23.01
C MET A 431 20.77 -18.10 24.21
N LYS A 432 19.49 -17.87 23.98
CA LYS A 432 18.55 -17.34 24.96
C LYS A 432 17.95 -18.44 25.81
N ILE A 433 17.64 -19.59 25.21
CA ILE A 433 17.02 -20.72 25.92
C ILE A 433 17.92 -21.28 27.01
N THR A 434 19.24 -21.22 26.84
CA THR A 434 20.23 -21.66 27.84
C THR A 434 20.24 -20.78 29.11
N LYS A 435 19.63 -19.58 29.04
CA LYS A 435 19.51 -18.62 30.15
C LYS A 435 18.12 -18.63 30.79
N LYS A 436 17.22 -19.51 30.34
CA LYS A 436 15.85 -19.63 30.82
C LYS A 436 15.72 -20.83 31.75
N GLU A 437 15.00 -20.65 32.85
CA GLU A 437 14.67 -21.75 33.76
C GLU A 437 13.59 -22.67 33.17
N HIS A 438 12.60 -22.08 32.49
CA HIS A 438 11.46 -22.76 31.92
C HIS A 438 11.49 -22.74 30.40
N PHE A 439 10.84 -23.74 29.79
CA PHE A 439 10.69 -23.81 28.34
C PHE A 439 10.10 -22.50 27.81
N ASP A 440 10.72 -21.92 26.79
CA ASP A 440 10.31 -20.65 26.22
C ASP A 440 10.36 -20.77 24.69
N ARG A 441 9.18 -20.89 24.08
CA ARG A 441 9.05 -21.08 22.63
C ARG A 441 9.65 -19.91 21.83
N GLU A 442 9.46 -18.68 22.30
CA GLU A 442 10.03 -17.49 21.67
C GLU A 442 11.55 -17.47 21.76
N ALA A 443 12.13 -17.90 22.89
CA ALA A 443 13.57 -18.05 23.02
C ALA A 443 14.13 -19.07 22.01
N ILE A 444 13.46 -20.22 21.83
CA ILE A 444 13.84 -21.24 20.85
C ILE A 444 13.78 -20.67 19.43
N MET A 445 12.68 -20.01 19.05
CA MET A 445 12.56 -19.38 17.72
C MET A 445 13.67 -18.35 17.47
N LYS A 446 13.98 -17.51 18.46
CA LYS A 446 15.08 -16.54 18.36
C LYS A 446 16.46 -17.20 18.28
N ASP A 447 16.63 -18.37 18.90
CA ASP A 447 17.87 -19.13 18.83
C ASP A 447 18.02 -19.83 17.47
N ILE A 448 16.94 -20.32 16.87
CA ILE A 448 16.93 -20.80 15.47
C ILE A 448 17.37 -19.66 14.55
N ASP A 449 16.72 -18.50 14.64
CA ASP A 449 17.07 -17.33 13.83
C ASP A 449 18.54 -16.93 14.02
N TYR A 450 19.04 -16.98 15.26
CA TYR A 450 20.43 -16.67 15.58
C TYR A 450 21.40 -17.68 14.95
N LEU A 451 21.14 -18.98 15.07
CA LEU A 451 21.97 -20.04 14.50
C LEU A 451 21.92 -20.04 12.98
N THR A 452 20.74 -19.91 12.38
CA THR A 452 20.57 -19.74 10.92
C THR A 452 21.30 -18.49 10.43
N GLN A 453 21.22 -17.37 11.15
CA GLN A 453 21.98 -16.17 10.82
C GLN A 453 23.50 -16.39 10.93
N ALA A 454 23.98 -17.13 11.93
CA ALA A 454 25.40 -17.48 12.05
C ALA A 454 25.87 -18.33 10.86
N CYS A 455 25.08 -19.30 10.39
CA CYS A 455 25.35 -20.05 9.17
C CYS A 455 25.33 -19.13 7.93
N ASN A 456 24.29 -18.32 7.79
CA ASN A 456 24.13 -17.41 6.67
C ASN A 456 25.28 -16.39 6.57
N ASP A 457 25.80 -15.93 7.70
CA ASP A 457 26.87 -14.94 7.75
C ASP A 457 28.25 -15.53 7.41
N GLU A 458 28.41 -16.87 7.49
CA GLU A 458 29.53 -17.63 6.91
C GLU A 458 29.32 -17.95 5.42
N GLY A 459 28.19 -17.56 4.81
CA GLY A 459 27.93 -17.74 3.38
C GLY A 459 26.96 -18.85 3.01
N TYR A 460 26.34 -19.51 3.98
CA TYR A 460 25.43 -20.63 3.74
C TYR A 460 23.96 -20.20 3.66
N ALA A 461 23.53 -19.64 2.51
CA ALA A 461 22.20 -19.00 2.40
C ALA A 461 20.98 -19.92 2.65
N TYR A 462 21.14 -21.22 2.41
CA TYR A 462 20.07 -22.22 2.53
C TYR A 462 20.28 -23.14 3.74
N ALA A 463 20.95 -22.63 4.78
CA ALA A 463 21.16 -23.37 6.00
C ALA A 463 19.82 -23.63 6.72
N ASP A 464 19.60 -24.87 7.14
CA ASP A 464 18.44 -25.28 7.93
C ASP A 464 18.86 -25.56 9.37
N VAL A 465 18.11 -25.02 10.32
CA VAL A 465 18.29 -25.28 11.75
C VAL A 465 16.99 -25.82 12.30
N SER A 466 16.94 -27.13 12.48
CA SER A 466 15.75 -27.84 12.91
C SER A 466 15.78 -28.11 14.43
N PRO A 467 14.82 -27.57 15.22
CA PRO A 467 14.74 -27.85 16.65
C PRO A 467 14.03 -29.19 16.90
N ARG A 468 14.61 -30.02 17.75
CA ARG A 468 13.96 -31.22 18.30
C ARG A 468 13.76 -31.06 19.80
N THR A 469 12.51 -30.98 20.23
CA THR A 469 12.13 -30.93 21.65
C THR A 469 11.78 -32.34 22.12
N ILE A 470 12.45 -32.83 23.16
CA ILE A 470 12.27 -34.16 23.73
C ILE A 470 11.72 -33.98 25.16
N PRO A 471 10.40 -34.10 25.37
CA PRO A 471 9.80 -33.96 26.69
C PRO A 471 10.18 -35.13 27.60
N GLN A 472 10.66 -34.81 28.79
CA GLN A 472 10.96 -35.76 29.86
C GLN A 472 9.87 -35.65 30.93
N GLU A 473 8.77 -36.41 30.76
CA GLU A 473 7.59 -36.30 31.63
C GLU A 473 7.89 -36.54 33.12
N LYS A 474 8.80 -37.48 33.43
CA LYS A 474 9.17 -37.81 34.83
C LYS A 474 9.86 -36.66 35.57
N ASN A 475 10.62 -35.85 34.86
CA ASN A 475 11.42 -34.76 35.43
C ASN A 475 10.80 -33.39 35.16
N GLN A 476 9.64 -33.34 34.49
CA GLN A 476 9.00 -32.12 33.99
C GLN A 476 10.01 -31.18 33.31
N SER A 477 10.89 -31.76 32.47
CA SER A 477 11.92 -31.02 31.74
C SER A 477 11.85 -31.33 30.25
N VAL A 478 12.42 -30.47 29.41
CA VAL A 478 12.45 -30.64 27.96
C VAL A 478 13.86 -30.46 27.47
N ASP A 479 14.42 -31.52 26.89
CA ASP A 479 15.71 -31.45 26.21
C ASP A 479 15.51 -30.87 24.81
N ILE A 480 16.41 -29.99 24.38
CA ILE A 480 16.29 -29.24 23.12
C ILE A 480 17.57 -29.45 22.31
N VAL A 481 17.43 -30.11 21.17
CA VAL A 481 18.54 -30.39 20.26
C VAL A 481 18.35 -29.59 18.98
N PHE A 482 19.30 -28.71 18.67
CA PHE A 482 19.32 -27.93 17.43
C PHE A 482 20.21 -28.63 16.42
N ASP A 483 19.63 -29.12 15.32
CA ASP A 483 20.38 -29.82 14.27
C ASP A 483 20.65 -28.88 13.10
N ILE A 484 21.94 -28.61 12.83
CA ILE A 484 22.38 -27.66 11.81
C ILE A 484 22.77 -28.39 10.52
N THR A 485 22.15 -28.00 9.41
CA THR A 485 22.54 -28.41 8.05
C THR A 485 22.93 -27.17 7.25
N LYS A 486 24.21 -26.99 6.92
CA LYS A 486 24.72 -25.77 6.26
C LYS A 486 24.35 -25.67 4.79
N GLY A 487 24.47 -26.78 4.05
CA GLY A 487 24.44 -26.74 2.60
C GLY A 487 25.71 -26.14 1.97
N LYS A 488 25.60 -25.51 0.80
CA LYS A 488 26.74 -24.97 0.01
C LYS A 488 26.94 -23.47 0.26
N HIS A 489 28.15 -22.96 0.01
CA HIS A 489 28.40 -21.52 -0.03
C HIS A 489 27.64 -20.89 -1.20
N VAL A 490 27.01 -19.75 -0.93
CA VAL A 490 26.22 -19.00 -1.90
C VAL A 490 26.76 -17.57 -1.98
N TYR A 491 26.82 -17.03 -3.19
CA TYR A 491 27.23 -15.66 -3.48
C TYR A 491 26.05 -14.86 -4.03
N PHE A 492 25.99 -13.57 -3.72
CA PHE A 492 25.06 -12.65 -4.37
C PHE A 492 25.45 -12.52 -5.84
N ASN A 493 24.55 -12.84 -6.76
CA ASN A 493 24.80 -12.75 -8.20
C ASN A 493 24.39 -11.37 -8.73
N ARG A 494 23.10 -11.14 -8.95
CA ARG A 494 22.57 -9.84 -9.40
C ARG A 494 21.66 -9.23 -8.34
N ILE A 495 21.78 -7.91 -8.15
CA ILE A 495 20.86 -7.13 -7.34
C ILE A 495 20.04 -6.23 -8.26
N GLU A 496 18.79 -6.62 -8.48
CA GLU A 496 17.84 -5.91 -9.32
C GLU A 496 16.93 -5.03 -8.46
N ILE A 497 16.89 -3.73 -8.78
CA ILE A 497 16.08 -2.74 -8.09
C ILE A 497 14.97 -2.30 -9.04
N THR A 498 13.71 -2.39 -8.62
CA THR A 498 12.55 -2.04 -9.44
C THR A 498 11.53 -1.21 -8.66
N GLY A 499 10.72 -0.44 -9.38
CA GLY A 499 9.70 0.44 -8.82
C GLY A 499 10.20 1.84 -8.43
N ASN A 500 11.51 2.09 -8.55
CA ASN A 500 12.14 3.39 -8.37
C ASN A 500 11.99 4.29 -9.62
N THR A 501 10.79 4.80 -9.86
CA THR A 501 10.49 5.63 -11.04
C THR A 501 11.10 7.03 -10.99
N LYS A 502 11.25 7.59 -9.79
CA LYS A 502 11.82 8.92 -9.56
C LYS A 502 13.22 8.83 -8.96
N THR A 503 13.39 8.00 -7.95
CA THR A 503 14.64 7.79 -7.22
C THR A 503 15.63 7.05 -8.09
N ARG A 504 16.82 7.60 -8.24
CA ARG A 504 17.89 6.98 -9.03
C ARG A 504 18.35 5.69 -8.34
N ASP A 505 18.59 4.65 -9.14
CA ASP A 505 19.08 3.34 -8.66
C ASP A 505 20.26 3.49 -7.69
N LYS A 506 21.23 4.34 -8.03
CA LYS A 506 22.41 4.64 -7.21
C LYS A 506 22.09 5.04 -5.76
N VAL A 507 21.00 5.79 -5.55
CA VAL A 507 20.58 6.25 -4.21
C VAL A 507 20.14 5.08 -3.35
N ILE A 508 19.50 4.06 -3.95
CA ILE A 508 19.11 2.83 -3.28
C ILE A 508 20.34 1.94 -3.11
N ARG A 509 21.12 1.77 -4.19
CA ARG A 509 22.27 0.86 -4.23
C ARG A 509 23.36 1.21 -3.22
N ARG A 510 23.61 2.50 -2.97
CA ARG A 510 24.61 2.95 -1.98
C ARG A 510 24.25 2.66 -0.52
N GLU A 511 22.95 2.45 -0.22
CA GLU A 511 22.49 2.08 1.11
C GLU A 511 22.60 0.57 1.39
N LEU A 512 22.84 -0.23 0.35
CA LEU A 512 22.98 -1.68 0.47
C LEU A 512 24.34 -2.02 1.09
N ALA A 513 24.31 -2.79 2.18
CA ALA A 513 25.50 -3.40 2.77
C ALA A 513 25.92 -4.68 2.01
N ILE A 514 25.02 -5.25 1.20
CA ILE A 514 25.31 -6.37 0.29
C ILE A 514 25.89 -5.84 -1.03
N LYS A 515 26.74 -6.66 -1.68
CA LYS A 515 27.35 -6.34 -2.97
C LYS A 515 27.27 -7.57 -3.89
N GLU A 516 27.11 -7.32 -5.18
CA GLU A 516 27.20 -8.36 -6.20
C GLU A 516 28.59 -9.02 -6.16
N GLY A 517 28.65 -10.34 -6.29
CA GLY A 517 29.83 -11.17 -6.14
C GLY A 517 30.29 -11.43 -4.70
N ALA A 518 29.70 -10.76 -3.70
CA ALA A 518 30.04 -11.03 -2.31
C ALA A 518 29.41 -12.33 -1.80
N LEU A 519 30.07 -12.97 -0.83
CA LEU A 519 29.52 -14.11 -0.12
C LEU A 519 28.20 -13.72 0.57
N TYR A 520 27.22 -14.63 0.56
CA TYR A 520 25.93 -14.37 1.20
C TYR A 520 26.12 -13.99 2.66
N ASN A 521 25.37 -12.99 3.12
CA ASN A 521 25.43 -12.54 4.49
C ASN A 521 24.07 -11.94 4.88
N SER A 522 23.35 -12.64 5.74
CA SER A 522 22.00 -12.24 6.14
C SER A 522 21.99 -10.99 7.02
N THR A 523 23.03 -10.78 7.83
CA THR A 523 23.21 -9.56 8.61
C THR A 523 23.27 -8.32 7.70
N ASN A 524 24.04 -8.39 6.62
CA ASN A 524 24.14 -7.30 5.65
C ASN A 524 22.84 -7.11 4.86
N LEU A 525 22.10 -8.18 4.56
CA LEU A 525 20.78 -8.06 3.93
C LEU A 525 19.78 -7.33 4.84
N LYS A 526 19.70 -7.71 6.13
CA LYS A 526 18.87 -7.02 7.13
C LYS A 526 19.28 -5.55 7.33
N LYS A 527 20.59 -5.26 7.36
CA LYS A 527 21.10 -3.88 7.42
C LYS A 527 20.70 -3.06 6.19
N SER A 528 20.75 -3.66 5.00
CA SER A 528 20.34 -3.01 3.75
C SER A 528 18.86 -2.62 3.80
N TYR A 529 17.99 -3.53 4.22
CA TYR A 529 16.57 -3.25 4.44
C TYR A 529 16.36 -2.10 5.45
N ALA A 530 17.05 -2.14 6.60
CA ALA A 530 16.96 -1.11 7.62
C ALA A 530 17.42 0.28 7.12
N ASN A 531 18.52 0.33 6.35
CA ASN A 531 19.02 1.57 5.76
C ASN A 531 18.01 2.17 4.78
N LEU A 532 17.43 1.36 3.88
CA LEU A 532 16.42 1.82 2.93
C LEU A 532 15.13 2.29 3.62
N ASN A 533 14.70 1.61 4.69
CA ASN A 533 13.54 2.04 5.45
C ASN A 533 13.79 3.38 6.16
N ARG A 534 15.02 3.61 6.63
CA ARG A 534 15.45 4.87 7.27
C ARG A 534 15.43 6.06 6.30
N LEU A 535 15.59 5.85 5.00
CA LEU A 535 15.49 6.93 4.00
C LEU A 535 14.09 7.56 3.95
N ARG A 536 13.04 6.82 4.30
CA ARG A 536 11.63 7.26 4.21
C ARG A 536 11.20 7.72 2.81
N TYR A 537 11.86 7.25 1.74
CA TYR A 537 11.46 7.51 0.34
C TYR A 537 10.40 6.54 -0.18
N PHE A 538 10.21 5.42 0.52
CA PHE A 538 9.37 4.30 0.09
C PHE A 538 8.24 4.06 1.11
N GLU A 539 7.07 3.68 0.61
CA GLU A 539 5.95 3.16 1.40
C GLU A 539 6.15 1.67 1.70
N GLU A 540 6.67 0.94 0.71
CA GLU A 540 6.89 -0.50 0.77
C GLU A 540 8.25 -0.85 0.18
N ILE A 541 8.95 -1.78 0.82
CA ILE A 541 10.25 -2.30 0.42
C ILE A 541 10.17 -3.81 0.56
N ASP A 542 10.23 -4.52 -0.56
CA ASP A 542 10.15 -5.97 -0.63
C ASP A 542 11.49 -6.54 -1.13
N PHE A 543 12.16 -7.31 -0.28
CA PHE A 543 13.40 -8.01 -0.61
C PHE A 543 13.07 -9.47 -0.91
N GLN A 544 13.23 -9.86 -2.17
CA GLN A 544 13.05 -11.25 -2.58
C GLN A 544 14.40 -11.84 -2.98
N THR A 545 14.78 -12.93 -2.32
CA THR A 545 15.95 -13.73 -2.71
C THR A 545 15.50 -14.91 -3.53
N GLU A 546 15.97 -14.99 -4.77
CA GLU A 546 15.66 -16.08 -5.70
C GLU A 546 16.91 -16.93 -5.93
N LYS A 547 16.71 -18.21 -6.25
CA LYS A 547 17.82 -19.09 -6.65
C LYS A 547 18.42 -18.53 -7.94
N GLY A 548 19.73 -18.33 -7.95
CA GLY A 548 20.43 -17.83 -9.12
C GLY A 548 20.56 -18.91 -10.21
N PRO A 549 21.37 -18.63 -11.24
CA PRO A 549 21.59 -19.57 -12.36
C PRO A 549 22.14 -20.94 -11.94
N ASP A 550 22.79 -21.02 -10.78
CA ASP A 550 23.34 -22.23 -10.19
C ASP A 550 23.06 -22.28 -8.68
N GLU A 551 23.31 -23.44 -8.04
CA GLU A 551 23.05 -23.66 -6.61
C GLU A 551 23.98 -22.85 -5.68
N THR A 552 25.03 -22.21 -6.20
CA THR A 552 25.99 -21.40 -5.43
C THR A 552 25.76 -19.90 -5.61
N LYS A 553 24.67 -19.51 -6.26
CA LYS A 553 24.30 -18.11 -6.50
C LYS A 553 22.87 -17.83 -6.07
N THR A 554 22.63 -16.59 -5.66
CA THR A 554 21.29 -16.07 -5.39
C THR A 554 21.15 -14.68 -5.97
N ASP A 555 20.02 -14.43 -6.62
CA ASP A 555 19.63 -13.12 -7.10
C ASP A 555 18.77 -12.43 -6.04
N VAL A 556 18.91 -11.11 -5.94
CA VAL A 556 18.17 -10.29 -4.98
C VAL A 556 17.34 -9.27 -5.76
N ASN A 557 16.02 -9.45 -5.72
CA ASN A 557 15.05 -8.56 -6.31
C ASN A 557 14.52 -7.63 -5.22
N ILE A 558 14.91 -6.36 -5.29
CA ILE A 558 14.46 -5.30 -4.37
C ILE A 558 13.37 -4.51 -5.09
N ARG A 559 12.12 -4.75 -4.69
CA ARG A 559 10.96 -3.99 -5.20
C ARG A 559 10.61 -2.89 -4.22
N VAL A 560 10.59 -1.65 -4.71
CA VAL A 560 10.22 -0.48 -3.90
C VAL A 560 8.99 0.20 -4.44
N LYS A 561 8.12 0.65 -3.54
CA LYS A 561 6.99 1.53 -3.88
C LYS A 561 7.30 2.93 -3.37
N GLU A 562 7.59 3.85 -4.27
CA GLU A 562 7.92 5.23 -3.93
C GLU A 562 6.71 5.97 -3.36
N LYS A 563 6.96 6.84 -2.37
CA LYS A 563 5.94 7.76 -1.82
C LYS A 563 6.36 9.22 -2.01
N GLN A 564 5.45 10.13 -1.67
CA GLN A 564 5.77 11.56 -1.65
C GLN A 564 6.78 11.86 -0.54
N THR A 565 7.88 12.52 -0.91
CA THR A 565 8.99 12.88 -0.01
C THR A 565 8.97 14.35 0.42
N GLY A 566 7.98 15.11 -0.05
CA GLY A 566 7.76 16.49 0.36
C GLY A 566 7.12 16.53 1.75
N LEU A 567 7.67 17.36 2.62
CA LEU A 567 7.22 17.57 3.99
C LEU A 567 6.92 19.05 4.21
N LEU A 568 5.71 19.33 4.70
CA LEU A 568 5.34 20.63 5.25
C LEU A 568 5.24 20.48 6.76
N SER A 569 6.02 21.28 7.49
CA SER A 569 6.00 21.34 8.94
C SER A 569 5.58 22.75 9.36
N VAL A 570 4.61 22.85 10.27
CA VAL A 570 4.20 24.11 10.89
C VAL A 570 4.23 23.88 12.39
N GLY A 571 4.84 24.81 13.12
CA GLY A 571 4.93 24.78 14.57
C GLY A 571 4.67 26.15 15.17
N ALA A 572 4.25 26.18 16.43
CA ALA A 572 4.05 27.41 17.20
C ALA A 572 4.56 27.22 18.63
N GLY A 573 5.10 28.25 19.24
CA GLY A 573 5.67 28.19 20.58
C GLY A 573 5.53 29.51 21.33
N TYR A 574 5.76 29.44 22.63
CA TYR A 574 5.97 30.57 23.50
C TYR A 574 7.12 30.28 24.47
N SER A 575 8.12 31.14 24.54
CA SER A 575 9.18 31.04 25.55
C SER A 575 9.41 32.38 26.23
N ALA A 576 10.22 32.37 27.28
CA ALA A 576 10.63 33.59 27.96
C ALA A 576 11.42 34.53 27.04
N GLN A 577 12.27 34.00 26.13
CA GLN A 577 13.17 34.79 25.30
C GLN A 577 12.67 35.09 23.88
N GLU A 578 11.66 34.39 23.39
CA GLU A 578 11.19 34.57 22.00
C GLU A 578 9.74 35.08 21.96
N HIS A 579 9.11 35.18 23.14
CA HIS A 579 7.67 35.34 23.29
C HIS A 579 6.92 34.39 22.33
N ALA A 580 5.92 34.88 21.59
CA ALA A 580 5.20 34.06 20.63
C ALA A 580 6.05 33.84 19.36
N MET A 581 6.22 32.59 18.97
CA MET A 581 6.97 32.20 17.78
C MET A 581 6.17 31.24 16.88
N LEU A 582 6.27 31.45 15.57
CA LEU A 582 5.70 30.61 14.53
C LEU A 582 6.84 30.08 13.64
N THR A 583 6.86 28.77 13.41
CA THR A 583 7.80 28.14 12.48
C THR A 583 7.05 27.52 11.33
N ALA A 584 7.48 27.79 10.11
CA ALA A 584 7.04 27.09 8.91
C ALA A 584 8.26 26.54 8.17
N GLN A 585 8.18 25.28 7.74
CA GLN A 585 9.23 24.65 6.96
C GLN A 585 8.62 23.83 5.83
N ILE A 586 9.13 24.04 4.62
CA ILE A 586 8.89 23.15 3.49
C ILE A 586 10.20 22.45 3.14
N SER A 587 10.17 21.12 3.04
CA SER A 587 11.35 20.31 2.74
C SER A 587 11.02 19.27 1.68
N GLN A 588 11.97 19.04 0.77
CA GLN A 588 11.92 17.95 -0.20
C GLN A 588 13.08 17.00 0.09
N GLN A 589 12.79 15.83 0.67
CA GLN A 589 13.83 14.90 1.18
C GLN A 589 14.56 14.12 0.08
N ASN A 590 14.02 14.06 -1.14
CA ASN A 590 14.62 13.35 -2.27
C ASN A 590 14.52 14.19 -3.55
N LEU A 591 15.16 15.36 -3.53
CA LEU A 591 15.12 16.33 -4.61
C LEU A 591 15.57 15.68 -5.94
N PHE A 592 14.68 15.71 -6.94
CA PHE A 592 14.87 15.10 -8.26
C PHE A 592 15.32 13.63 -8.24
N GLY A 593 15.00 12.89 -7.16
CA GLY A 593 15.38 11.49 -7.03
C GLY A 593 16.86 11.23 -6.73
N ARG A 594 17.62 12.25 -6.28
CA ARG A 594 19.07 12.18 -6.02
C ARG A 594 19.42 11.88 -4.55
N GLY A 595 18.43 11.76 -3.68
CA GLY A 595 18.61 11.65 -2.23
C GLY A 595 19.13 12.93 -1.57
N GLN A 596 19.08 14.05 -2.30
CA GLN A 596 19.43 15.39 -1.82
C GLN A 596 18.23 16.01 -1.11
N ILE A 597 18.48 16.80 -0.06
CA ILE A 597 17.42 17.46 0.71
C ILE A 597 17.50 18.95 0.46
N LEU A 598 16.39 19.56 0.04
CA LEU A 598 16.26 21.03 -0.01
C LEU A 598 15.17 21.45 0.96
N SER A 599 15.49 22.40 1.83
CA SER A 599 14.57 22.90 2.84
C SER A 599 14.56 24.42 2.84
N LEU A 600 13.37 25.00 2.95
CA LEU A 600 13.14 26.40 3.25
C LEU A 600 12.44 26.48 4.60
N LYS A 601 13.01 27.25 5.52
CA LYS A 601 12.52 27.43 6.88
C LYS A 601 12.30 28.92 7.14
N ALA A 602 11.19 29.26 7.77
CA ALA A 602 10.90 30.56 8.32
C ALA A 602 10.55 30.39 9.80
N ASN A 603 11.24 31.09 10.68
CA ASN A 603 10.86 31.30 12.07
C ASN A 603 10.49 32.77 12.21
N ILE A 604 9.28 33.05 12.69
CA ILE A 604 8.77 34.40 12.90
C ILE A 604 8.40 34.47 14.39
N GLY A 605 9.26 35.09 15.17
CA GLY A 605 9.08 35.38 16.59
C GLY A 605 8.76 36.85 16.82
N SER A 606 8.49 37.21 18.08
CA SER A 606 8.45 38.63 18.46
C SER A 606 9.86 39.21 18.57
N GLU A 607 10.82 38.39 19.00
CA GLU A 607 12.22 38.79 19.23
C GLU A 607 13.14 38.37 18.08
N THR A 608 12.91 37.21 17.46
CA THR A 608 13.75 36.69 16.37
C THR A 608 12.94 36.38 15.12
N THR A 609 13.35 36.94 13.98
CA THR A 609 12.90 36.52 12.64
C THR A 609 14.05 35.87 11.88
N LEU A 610 13.87 34.63 11.42
CA LEU A 610 14.89 33.88 10.68
C LEU A 610 14.32 33.24 9.43
N TYR A 611 14.94 33.51 8.29
CA TYR A 611 14.72 32.79 7.04
C TYR A 611 15.98 31.99 6.70
N GLU A 612 15.83 30.68 6.49
CA GLU A 612 16.94 29.78 6.12
C GLU A 612 16.58 28.96 4.89
N VAL A 613 17.49 28.92 3.92
CA VAL A 613 17.50 27.94 2.83
C VAL A 613 18.64 26.97 3.09
N SER A 614 18.35 25.68 3.16
CA SER A 614 19.34 24.63 3.37
C SER A 614 19.28 23.56 2.29
N PHE A 615 20.44 23.23 1.74
CA PHE A 615 20.66 22.13 0.80
C PHE A 615 21.62 21.10 1.41
N ILE A 616 21.23 19.83 1.41
CA ILE A 616 22.03 18.72 1.95
C ILE A 616 22.31 17.69 0.85
N GLU A 617 23.58 17.34 0.67
CA GLU A 617 24.06 16.20 -0.11
C GLU A 617 24.60 15.13 0.85
N PRO A 618 23.87 14.04 1.11
CA PRO A 618 24.31 13.03 2.07
C PRO A 618 25.53 12.21 1.64
N TYR A 619 25.80 12.12 0.32
CA TYR A 619 26.96 11.39 -0.21
C TYR A 619 27.72 12.20 -1.26
N LEU A 620 28.46 13.21 -0.82
CA LEU A 620 29.27 14.03 -1.71
C LEU A 620 30.37 13.18 -2.36
N MET A 621 30.51 13.26 -3.70
CA MET A 621 31.46 12.47 -4.49
C MET A 621 31.33 10.94 -4.28
N ASP A 622 30.12 10.45 -3.99
CA ASP A 622 29.83 9.03 -3.70
C ASP A 622 30.52 8.46 -2.45
N MET A 623 31.13 9.34 -1.65
CA MET A 623 31.61 9.01 -0.32
C MET A 623 30.50 9.25 0.69
N PRO A 624 30.48 8.57 1.85
CA PRO A 624 29.58 8.89 2.97
C PRO A 624 30.02 10.19 3.67
N LEU A 625 30.20 11.25 2.87
CA LEU A 625 30.58 12.59 3.25
C LEU A 625 29.32 13.45 3.18
N TRP A 626 28.62 13.51 4.30
CA TRP A 626 27.42 14.31 4.45
C TRP A 626 27.80 15.78 4.35
N SER A 627 27.09 16.54 3.51
CA SER A 627 27.42 17.94 3.25
C SER A 627 26.17 18.81 3.37
N LYS A 628 26.24 19.92 4.11
CA LYS A 628 25.19 20.93 4.22
C LYS A 628 25.72 22.26 3.69
N PHE A 629 24.90 22.90 2.87
CA PHE A 629 25.04 24.28 2.47
C PHE A 629 23.80 25.01 2.98
N ASP A 630 23.99 26.14 3.63
CA ASP A 630 22.88 26.96 4.08
C ASP A 630 23.15 28.44 3.87
N LEU A 631 22.06 29.16 3.65
CA LEU A 631 22.01 30.60 3.56
C LEU A 631 20.94 31.05 4.54
N TRP A 632 21.24 32.05 5.35
CA TRP A 632 20.28 32.59 6.30
C TRP A 632 20.27 34.10 6.31
N ASN A 633 19.11 34.65 6.66
CA ASN A 633 18.90 36.03 7.03
C ASN A 633 18.14 36.03 8.36
N MET A 634 18.75 36.62 9.38
CA MET A 634 18.23 36.70 10.73
C MET A 634 18.17 38.15 11.16
N GLU A 635 17.09 38.53 11.80
CA GLU A 635 16.92 39.79 12.54
C GLU A 635 16.57 39.38 13.98
N ARG A 636 17.25 39.97 14.96
CA ARG A 636 17.02 39.70 16.37
C ARG A 636 17.07 40.98 17.20
N GLU A 637 15.99 41.26 17.91
CA GLU A 637 15.87 42.31 18.92
C GLU A 637 16.50 41.81 20.23
N TYR A 638 17.40 42.61 20.81
CA TYR A 638 17.91 42.44 22.17
C TYR A 638 17.42 43.61 23.02
N ASP A 639 17.55 43.48 24.36
CA ASP A 639 17.02 44.50 25.28
C ASP A 639 17.54 45.93 25.01
N SER A 640 18.76 46.09 24.47
CA SER A 640 19.39 47.40 24.24
C SER A 640 20.00 47.61 22.83
N TYR A 641 19.77 46.69 21.88
CA TYR A 641 20.18 46.81 20.47
C TYR A 641 19.52 45.78 19.53
N ASP A 642 19.52 46.05 18.24
CA ASP A 642 19.10 45.12 17.18
C ASP A 642 20.29 44.48 16.45
N LEU A 643 20.14 43.21 16.05
CA LEU A 643 21.13 42.48 15.27
C LEU A 643 20.55 41.94 13.96
N ASP A 644 21.09 42.42 12.86
CA ASP A 644 20.86 41.91 11.52
C ASP A 644 22.03 41.02 11.06
N THR A 645 21.78 39.72 10.89
CA THR A 645 22.78 38.76 10.41
C THR A 645 22.40 38.16 9.06
N LYS A 646 23.25 38.34 8.06
CA LYS A 646 23.19 37.62 6.78
C LYS A 646 24.39 36.71 6.64
N GLY A 647 24.17 35.41 6.40
CA GLY A 647 25.29 34.48 6.35
C GLY A 647 25.12 33.28 5.43
N ALA A 648 26.25 32.62 5.23
CA ALA A 648 26.39 31.40 4.46
C ALA A 648 27.23 30.38 5.23
N GLY A 649 26.79 29.12 5.18
CA GLY A 649 27.38 28.02 5.92
C GLY A 649 27.70 26.86 4.99
N PHE A 650 28.83 26.21 5.24
CA PHE A 650 29.20 24.95 4.63
C PHE A 650 29.68 23.98 5.69
N THR A 651 29.03 22.82 5.81
CA THR A 651 29.41 21.78 6.76
C THR A 651 29.66 20.46 6.05
N LEU A 652 30.76 19.79 6.38
CA LEU A 652 31.08 18.41 6.03
C LEU A 652 30.99 17.53 7.28
N GLY A 653 30.40 16.34 7.14
CA GLY A 653 30.26 15.34 8.18
C GLY A 653 30.72 13.98 7.69
N TYR A 654 31.61 13.32 8.44
CA TYR A 654 32.14 12.01 8.10
C TYR A 654 32.11 11.07 9.32
N PRO A 655 31.60 9.83 9.19
CA PRO A 655 31.58 8.87 10.29
C PRO A 655 32.99 8.30 10.53
N ILE A 656 33.81 9.00 11.32
CA ILE A 656 35.22 8.65 11.59
C ILE A 656 35.34 7.28 12.26
N TRP A 657 34.46 6.98 13.22
CA TRP A 657 34.40 5.66 13.87
C TRP A 657 32.96 5.12 13.90
N PRO A 658 32.50 4.51 12.79
CA PRO A 658 31.12 4.04 12.68
C PRO A 658 30.74 3.00 13.75
N LYS A 659 31.67 2.11 14.11
CA LYS A 659 31.48 1.09 15.16
C LYS A 659 31.12 1.71 16.52
N TYR A 660 31.63 2.90 16.80
CA TYR A 660 31.42 3.62 18.06
C TYR A 660 30.42 4.77 17.93
N HIS A 661 29.75 4.89 16.78
CA HIS A 661 28.78 5.93 16.46
C HIS A 661 29.36 7.34 16.55
N VAL A 662 30.63 7.52 16.15
CA VAL A 662 31.31 8.82 16.18
C VAL A 662 31.39 9.41 14.78
N THR A 663 30.89 10.65 14.65
CA THR A 663 30.94 11.46 13.43
C THR A 663 31.75 12.72 13.71
N GLY A 664 32.67 13.03 12.81
CA GLY A 664 33.39 14.30 12.81
C GLY A 664 32.78 15.28 11.83
N TYR A 665 32.74 16.55 12.21
CA TYR A 665 32.24 17.65 11.40
C TYR A 665 33.30 18.73 11.23
N PHE A 666 33.37 19.25 10.01
CA PHE A 666 34.10 20.46 9.66
C PHE A 666 33.07 21.46 9.13
N SER A 667 32.96 22.64 9.74
CA SER A 667 32.04 23.68 9.29
C SER A 667 32.81 24.97 9.03
N TYR A 668 32.45 25.66 7.95
CA TYR A 668 32.85 27.03 7.65
C TYR A 668 31.61 27.91 7.67
N ARG A 669 31.66 29.02 8.40
CA ARG A 669 30.60 30.04 8.44
C ARG A 669 31.18 31.40 8.06
N PHE A 670 30.48 32.08 7.18
CA PHE A 670 30.72 33.48 6.83
C PHE A 670 29.44 34.27 7.12
N SER A 671 29.51 35.33 7.91
CA SER A 671 28.39 36.23 8.19
C SER A 671 28.78 37.70 8.14
N LEU A 672 27.81 38.52 7.75
CA LEU A 672 27.79 39.96 7.94
C LEU A 672 26.79 40.22 9.07
N ASP A 673 27.28 40.82 10.14
CA ASP A 673 26.57 41.05 11.40
C ASP A 673 26.49 42.56 11.60
N ASP A 674 25.30 43.15 11.53
CA ASP A 674 25.08 44.60 11.68
C ASP A 674 24.35 44.87 12.99
N VAL A 675 25.00 45.63 13.89
CA VAL A 675 24.44 46.03 15.17
C VAL A 675 23.83 47.42 15.01
N THR A 676 22.52 47.52 15.15
CA THR A 676 21.74 48.74 14.94
C THR A 676 20.81 49.02 16.12
N ASP A 677 20.06 50.12 16.06
CA ASP A 677 19.11 50.57 17.10
C ASP A 677 19.65 50.48 18.53
N VAL A 678 20.89 50.94 18.74
CA VAL A 678 21.52 50.90 20.07
C VAL A 678 20.95 52.00 20.95
N ASP A 679 20.44 51.62 22.13
CA ASP A 679 19.81 52.55 23.05
C ASP A 679 20.76 53.66 23.56
N ASP A 680 20.21 54.86 23.78
CA ASP A 680 20.95 56.05 24.24
C ASP A 680 21.58 55.83 25.63
N ASP A 681 21.01 54.97 26.47
CA ASP A 681 21.52 54.58 27.79
C ASP A 681 22.26 53.24 27.79
N ALA A 682 22.38 52.54 26.66
CA ALA A 682 23.15 51.30 26.56
C ALA A 682 24.60 51.46 27.05
N SER A 683 25.17 50.41 27.64
CA SER A 683 26.54 50.48 28.15
C SER A 683 27.54 50.81 27.04
N LYS A 684 28.66 51.42 27.43
CA LYS A 684 29.73 51.77 26.47
C LYS A 684 30.21 50.53 25.68
N TYR A 685 30.16 49.36 26.31
CA TYR A 685 30.56 48.11 25.67
C TYR A 685 29.64 47.70 24.51
N VAL A 686 28.33 47.96 24.60
CA VAL A 686 27.36 47.75 23.51
C VAL A 686 27.55 48.80 22.43
N LYS A 687 27.67 50.08 22.81
CA LYS A 687 27.89 51.20 21.87
C LYS A 687 29.15 51.04 21.01
N ASP A 688 30.24 50.49 21.58
CA ASP A 688 31.49 50.23 20.85
C ASP A 688 31.37 49.11 19.77
N GLN A 689 30.24 48.38 19.74
CA GLN A 689 29.93 47.32 18.78
C GLN A 689 29.01 47.77 17.64
N GLU A 690 28.44 48.99 17.71
CA GLU A 690 27.53 49.51 16.68
C GLU A 690 28.15 49.46 15.28
N GLY A 691 27.35 49.05 14.30
CA GLY A 691 27.70 48.93 12.89
C GLY A 691 28.04 47.52 12.42
N GLU A 692 28.51 47.44 11.17
CA GLU A 692 28.75 46.18 10.48
C GLU A 692 30.09 45.52 10.88
N ASN A 693 30.04 44.23 11.19
CA ASN A 693 31.19 43.35 11.39
C ASN A 693 31.10 42.13 10.46
N THR A 694 32.24 41.73 9.89
CA THR A 694 32.35 40.48 9.13
C THR A 694 32.93 39.36 10.00
N THR A 695 32.22 38.24 10.09
CA THR A 695 32.65 37.06 10.84
C THR A 695 32.95 35.89 9.91
N SER A 696 34.22 35.44 9.89
CA SER A 696 34.66 34.22 9.18
C SER A 696 35.15 33.20 10.19
N SER A 697 34.50 32.04 10.24
CA SER A 697 34.74 31.02 11.27
C SER A 697 34.92 29.63 10.69
N VAL A 698 35.78 28.83 11.33
CA VAL A 698 35.92 27.39 11.10
C VAL A 698 35.62 26.66 12.41
N THR A 699 34.69 25.71 12.36
CA THR A 699 34.33 24.86 13.49
C THR A 699 34.67 23.40 13.21
N LEU A 700 35.45 22.81 14.10
CA LEU A 700 35.67 21.36 14.16
C LEU A 700 34.81 20.79 15.28
N SER A 701 34.06 19.71 15.00
CA SER A 701 33.25 19.04 16.02
C SER A 701 33.35 17.52 15.94
N LEU A 702 33.29 16.86 17.09
CA LEU A 702 33.11 15.42 17.21
C LEU A 702 31.80 15.16 17.93
N THR A 703 30.95 14.31 17.38
CA THR A 703 29.67 13.91 17.99
C THR A 703 29.59 12.39 18.09
N ARG A 704 29.15 11.90 19.25
CA ARG A 704 28.82 10.49 19.51
C ARG A 704 27.37 10.37 19.94
N ASP A 705 26.57 9.65 19.16
CA ASP A 705 25.14 9.45 19.42
C ASP A 705 24.79 7.96 19.51
N THR A 706 24.28 7.53 20.66
CA THR A 706 23.82 6.16 20.91
C THR A 706 22.39 6.13 21.44
N THR A 707 21.62 7.18 21.20
CA THR A 707 20.21 7.27 21.61
C THR A 707 19.35 6.26 20.84
N ASP A 708 18.30 5.79 21.50
CA ASP A 708 17.35 4.81 20.96
C ASP A 708 16.23 5.44 20.11
N ASP A 709 15.88 6.70 20.39
CA ASP A 709 14.90 7.50 19.66
C ASP A 709 15.42 8.93 19.50
N ASN A 710 15.17 9.57 18.35
CA ASN A 710 15.69 10.92 18.07
C ASN A 710 14.89 12.05 18.74
N ILE A 711 13.65 11.81 19.18
CA ILE A 711 12.71 12.84 19.66
C ILE A 711 12.50 12.72 21.17
N PHE A 712 12.21 11.51 21.67
CA PHE A 712 12.10 11.23 23.10
C PHE A 712 12.97 10.03 23.49
N PRO A 713 14.31 10.18 23.48
CA PRO A 713 15.22 9.13 23.92
C PRO A 713 14.84 8.59 25.30
N SER A 714 14.90 7.27 25.47
CA SER A 714 14.71 6.60 26.76
C SER A 714 15.98 5.95 27.28
N LYS A 715 16.96 5.74 26.38
CA LYS A 715 18.22 5.08 26.68
C LYS A 715 19.35 5.61 25.80
N GLY A 716 20.55 5.69 26.37
CA GLY A 716 21.77 5.98 25.62
C GLY A 716 22.31 7.36 25.92
N SER A 717 23.10 7.92 25.01
CA SER A 717 23.77 9.21 25.23
C SER A 717 24.02 9.94 23.92
N LYS A 718 24.01 11.27 23.96
CA LYS A 718 24.43 12.15 22.88
C LYS A 718 25.48 13.11 23.42
N ASN A 719 26.70 13.02 22.89
CA ASN A 719 27.85 13.77 23.36
C ASN A 719 28.47 14.51 22.18
N SER A 720 28.79 15.78 22.35
CA SER A 720 29.49 16.58 21.35
C SER A 720 30.57 17.44 21.99
N ALA A 721 31.65 17.66 21.26
CA ALA A 721 32.65 18.66 21.57
C ALA A 721 32.95 19.44 20.30
N SER A 722 33.16 20.75 20.40
CA SER A 722 33.53 21.59 19.27
C SER A 722 34.56 22.65 19.64
N VAL A 723 35.34 23.04 18.63
CA VAL A 723 36.25 24.18 18.66
C VAL A 723 35.94 25.02 17.44
N GLU A 724 35.54 26.26 17.68
CA GLU A 724 35.30 27.28 16.67
C GLU A 724 36.42 28.31 16.71
N PHE A 725 36.96 28.65 15.55
CA PHE A 725 38.05 29.60 15.38
C PHE A 725 37.64 30.67 14.36
N THR A 726 37.75 31.94 14.73
CA THR A 726 37.24 33.08 13.93
C THR A 726 38.30 34.16 13.73
N GLY A 727 38.54 34.64 12.51
CA GLY A 727 39.56 35.69 12.28
C GLY A 727 40.95 35.15 11.90
N GLY A 728 42.00 35.98 12.01
CA GLY A 728 43.37 35.62 11.63
C GLY A 728 43.49 35.24 10.14
N PRO A 729 43.94 34.01 9.78
CA PRO A 729 44.04 33.58 8.37
C PRO A 729 42.68 33.49 7.65
N LEU A 730 41.57 33.50 8.38
CA LEU A 730 40.22 33.48 7.82
C LEU A 730 39.71 34.89 7.43
N GLY A 731 40.41 35.96 7.83
CA GLY A 731 39.94 37.34 7.69
C GLY A 731 38.71 37.66 8.56
N GLY A 732 38.10 38.82 8.32
CA GLY A 732 36.98 39.33 9.12
C GLY A 732 37.42 40.28 10.25
N ASP A 733 36.45 40.90 10.90
CA ASP A 733 36.63 41.94 11.92
C ASP A 733 36.58 41.37 13.35
N THR A 734 36.10 40.12 13.48
CA THR A 734 35.87 39.43 14.75
C THR A 734 36.94 38.36 15.02
N GLY A 735 37.35 38.21 16.29
CA GLY A 735 38.54 37.43 16.62
C GLY A 735 38.49 36.68 17.95
N PHE A 736 38.10 35.41 17.90
CA PHE A 736 38.00 34.57 19.10
C PHE A 736 38.25 33.09 18.81
N THR A 737 38.33 32.29 19.87
CA THR A 737 38.26 30.84 19.81
C THR A 737 37.28 30.34 20.86
N LYS A 738 36.25 29.61 20.43
CA LYS A 738 35.13 29.16 21.26
C LYS A 738 35.16 27.64 21.39
N TYR A 739 35.26 27.17 22.62
CA TYR A 739 35.27 25.76 22.97
C TYR A 739 33.92 25.43 23.60
N THR A 740 33.24 24.39 23.11
CA THR A 740 32.01 23.91 23.73
C THR A 740 32.01 22.40 23.86
N ALA A 741 31.40 21.89 24.93
CA ALA A 741 31.10 20.48 25.06
C ALA A 741 29.71 20.28 25.66
N THR A 742 28.98 19.31 25.13
CA THR A 742 27.66 18.90 25.60
C THR A 742 27.63 17.39 25.82
N SER A 743 27.08 16.95 26.94
CA SER A 743 26.93 15.53 27.27
C SER A 743 25.52 15.28 27.79
N THR A 744 24.72 14.52 27.05
CA THR A 744 23.36 14.13 27.43
C THR A 744 23.26 12.63 27.63
N TRP A 745 22.67 12.17 28.73
CA TRP A 745 22.50 10.76 29.09
C TRP A 745 21.06 10.44 29.45
N PHE A 746 20.58 9.26 29.06
CA PHE A 746 19.24 8.77 29.34
C PHE A 746 19.32 7.39 29.97
N PHE A 747 18.76 7.28 31.18
CA PHE A 747 18.73 6.06 31.98
C PHE A 747 17.29 5.57 32.11
N PRO A 748 16.93 4.43 31.49
CA PRO A 748 15.61 3.85 31.68
C PRO A 748 15.49 3.27 33.09
N LEU A 749 14.41 3.59 33.78
CA LEU A 749 14.08 3.16 35.13
C LEU A 749 12.79 2.30 35.11
N PRO A 750 12.46 1.59 36.21
CA PRO A 750 11.22 0.81 36.29
C PRO A 750 9.96 1.64 35.99
N LEU A 751 8.85 0.95 35.67
CA LEU A 751 7.56 1.59 35.37
C LEU A 751 7.56 2.53 34.16
N GLU A 752 8.41 2.26 33.16
CA GLU A 752 8.55 3.06 31.93
C GLU A 752 8.96 4.52 32.21
N THR A 753 9.70 4.74 33.31
CA THR A 753 10.24 6.06 33.66
C THR A 753 11.66 6.24 33.11
N VAL A 754 12.10 7.48 32.92
CA VAL A 754 13.42 7.81 32.37
C VAL A 754 14.03 8.94 33.18
N LEU A 755 15.28 8.76 33.63
CA LEU A 755 16.11 9.84 34.14
C LEU A 755 17.01 10.35 33.01
N GLY A 756 16.81 11.59 32.59
CA GLY A 756 17.63 12.31 31.63
C GLY A 756 18.54 13.30 32.34
N THR A 757 19.81 13.38 31.94
CA THR A 757 20.73 14.42 32.41
C THR A 757 21.45 15.05 31.22
N ARG A 758 21.59 16.37 31.22
CA ARG A 758 22.34 17.12 30.20
C ARG A 758 23.32 18.05 30.90
N GLY A 759 24.59 18.00 30.52
CA GLY A 759 25.60 18.96 30.91
C GLY A 759 26.10 19.75 29.70
N ARG A 760 26.32 21.04 29.85
CA ARG A 760 26.93 21.95 28.87
C ARG A 760 28.04 22.74 29.53
N ILE A 761 29.17 22.88 28.85
CA ILE A 761 30.29 23.70 29.28
C ILE A 761 30.83 24.49 28.07
N GLY A 762 31.23 25.73 28.29
CA GLY A 762 31.74 26.60 27.24
C GLY A 762 32.82 27.56 27.74
N TYR A 763 33.77 27.86 26.87
CA TYR A 763 34.84 28.83 27.10
C TYR A 763 35.18 29.59 25.81
N ILE A 764 35.27 30.90 25.87
CA ILE A 764 35.66 31.78 24.77
C ILE A 764 36.98 32.46 25.14
N ALA A 765 38.00 32.25 24.31
CA ALA A 765 39.24 32.99 24.38
C ALA A 765 39.22 34.12 23.33
N SER A 766 39.19 35.37 23.80
CA SER A 766 39.35 36.54 22.94
C SER A 766 40.79 36.66 22.45
N ARG A 767 41.02 37.13 21.23
CA ARG A 767 42.36 37.42 20.72
C ARG A 767 42.75 38.87 20.96
N SER A 768 44.04 39.07 21.21
CA SER A 768 44.60 40.41 21.47
C SER A 768 44.48 41.29 20.22
N GLY A 769 43.75 42.39 20.33
CA GLY A 769 43.57 43.38 19.26
C GLY A 769 42.41 43.12 18.30
N GLU A 770 41.66 42.03 18.47
CA GLU A 770 40.44 41.73 17.71
C GLU A 770 39.21 41.84 18.65
N LYS A 771 38.07 42.31 18.14
CA LYS A 771 36.85 42.48 18.95
C LYS A 771 36.16 41.14 19.19
N LEU A 772 35.74 40.85 20.43
CA LEU A 772 34.78 39.79 20.75
C LEU A 772 33.38 40.41 20.76
N PRO A 773 32.51 40.06 19.80
CA PRO A 773 31.16 40.60 19.76
C PRO A 773 30.27 40.06 20.89
N ILE A 774 29.37 40.88 21.38
CA ILE A 774 28.46 40.56 22.49
C ILE A 774 27.45 39.46 22.14
N TYR A 775 27.00 39.42 20.89
CA TYR A 775 26.09 38.40 20.37
C TYR A 775 26.76 37.02 20.23
N GLU A 776 28.08 36.92 20.35
CA GLU A 776 28.83 35.65 20.36
C GLU A 776 29.06 35.07 21.76
N ARG A 777 28.73 35.83 22.81
CA ARG A 777 28.91 35.42 24.21
C ARG A 777 27.87 34.39 24.64
N PHE A 778 28.10 33.74 25.78
CA PHE A 778 27.19 32.72 26.27
C PHE A 778 26.07 33.35 27.10
N TYR A 779 24.83 33.05 26.71
CA TYR A 779 23.62 33.35 27.46
C TYR A 779 22.96 32.05 27.90
N LEU A 780 22.48 32.02 29.14
CA LEU A 780 21.65 30.95 29.69
C LEU A 780 20.23 31.46 29.95
N GLY A 781 19.29 30.56 30.22
CA GLY A 781 17.86 30.86 30.34
C GLY A 781 16.97 30.03 29.41
N GLY A 782 15.68 30.01 29.71
CA GLY A 782 14.59 29.47 28.89
C GLY A 782 14.56 27.96 28.71
N ILE A 783 13.66 27.52 27.82
CA ILE A 783 13.21 26.13 27.70
C ILE A 783 14.32 25.09 27.41
N ASN A 784 15.49 25.54 26.96
CA ASN A 784 16.63 24.72 26.56
C ASN A 784 17.83 24.82 27.51
N SER A 785 17.78 25.63 28.57
CA SER A 785 18.87 25.68 29.56
C SER A 785 18.43 25.91 31.00
N LEU A 786 17.82 27.04 31.37
CA LEU A 786 17.32 27.30 32.72
C LEU A 786 15.83 27.64 32.63
N ARG A 787 14.98 26.62 32.63
CA ARG A 787 13.53 26.79 32.49
C ARG A 787 13.00 27.64 33.64
N GLY A 788 12.22 28.67 33.31
CA GLY A 788 11.69 29.64 34.30
C GLY A 788 12.44 30.98 34.34
N LEU A 789 13.69 31.04 33.87
CA LEU A 789 14.48 32.28 33.75
C LEU A 789 14.53 32.74 32.29
N ARG A 790 14.62 34.06 32.02
CA ARG A 790 14.73 34.61 30.65
C ARG A 790 16.16 34.54 30.17
N ASP A 791 17.03 35.32 30.81
CA ASP A 791 18.45 35.45 30.49
C ASP A 791 19.25 35.39 31.79
N VAL A 792 20.39 34.71 31.75
CA VAL A 792 21.31 34.51 32.88
C VAL A 792 22.73 34.65 32.36
N GLY A 793 23.48 35.56 32.99
CA GLY A 793 24.87 35.86 32.71
C GLY A 793 25.30 37.16 33.41
N PRO A 794 26.53 37.64 33.15
CA PRO A 794 27.00 38.93 33.64
C PRO A 794 26.07 40.06 33.21
N LYS A 795 25.81 41.01 34.11
CA LYS A 795 25.07 42.25 33.87
C LYS A 795 26.04 43.43 33.73
N ASP A 796 25.70 44.44 32.94
CA ASP A 796 26.43 45.72 32.90
C ASP A 796 26.00 46.69 34.03
N ASP A 797 26.50 47.94 33.99
CA ASP A 797 26.25 48.95 35.03
C ASP A 797 24.78 49.41 35.03
N GLU A 798 24.10 49.26 33.89
CA GLU A 798 22.70 49.58 33.64
C GLU A 798 21.76 48.42 34.01
N GLY A 799 22.32 47.21 34.17
CA GLY A 799 21.62 46.00 34.62
C GLY A 799 21.26 45.02 33.50
N ASP A 800 21.67 45.31 32.27
CA ASP A 800 21.40 44.49 31.09
C ASP A 800 22.34 43.28 31.05
N VAL A 801 21.79 42.12 30.68
CA VAL A 801 22.59 40.89 30.59
C VAL A 801 23.44 40.94 29.32
N ILE A 802 24.76 40.97 29.46
CA ILE A 802 25.72 41.10 28.35
C ILE A 802 26.41 39.77 27.97
N GLY A 803 26.03 38.67 28.62
CA GLY A 803 26.55 37.33 28.35
C GLY A 803 27.99 37.09 28.85
N GLY A 804 28.36 35.83 29.04
CA GLY A 804 29.65 35.41 29.61
C GLY A 804 30.65 34.85 28.60
N THR A 805 31.93 34.88 28.95
CA THR A 805 33.03 34.19 28.23
C THR A 805 33.20 32.73 28.68
N THR A 806 32.69 32.35 29.85
CA THR A 806 32.49 30.96 30.25
C THR A 806 31.03 30.66 30.54
N MET A 807 30.64 29.40 30.39
CA MET A 807 29.33 28.92 30.83
C MET A 807 29.41 27.50 31.39
N PHE A 808 28.56 27.22 32.36
CA PHE A 808 28.31 25.86 32.83
C PHE A 808 26.82 25.68 33.12
N ASN A 809 26.22 24.59 32.62
CA ASN A 809 24.80 24.31 32.80
C ASN A 809 24.54 22.81 32.91
N VAL A 810 23.64 22.42 33.81
CA VAL A 810 23.20 21.06 34.06
C VAL A 810 21.67 21.03 34.13
N ASN A 811 21.06 20.14 33.37
CA ASN A 811 19.63 19.82 33.42
C ASN A 811 19.43 18.38 33.89
N VAL A 812 18.47 18.16 34.77
CA VAL A 812 18.04 16.84 35.21
C VAL A 812 16.53 16.72 34.99
N ASP A 813 16.13 15.78 34.15
CA ASP A 813 14.73 15.49 33.82
C ASP A 813 14.35 14.11 34.36
N PHE A 814 13.26 14.01 35.11
CA PHE A 814 12.58 12.75 35.45
C PHE A 814 11.27 12.66 34.66
N VAL A 815 11.23 11.76 33.69
CA VAL A 815 10.11 11.59 32.75
C VAL A 815 9.31 10.33 33.08
N PHE A 816 7.99 10.43 33.14
CA PHE A 816 7.09 9.32 33.47
C PHE A 816 5.85 9.32 32.57
N PRO A 817 5.21 8.16 32.33
CA PRO A 817 4.01 8.10 31.50
C PRO A 817 2.81 8.73 32.23
N LEU A 818 2.10 9.65 31.56
CA LEU A 818 0.82 10.19 32.03
C LEU A 818 -0.36 9.43 31.43
N ILE A 819 -0.42 9.34 30.09
CA ILE A 819 -1.44 8.57 29.35
C ILE A 819 -0.72 7.72 28.31
N LYS A 820 -0.50 6.45 28.65
CA LYS A 820 0.28 5.50 27.85
C LYS A 820 -0.25 5.38 26.42
N ASN A 821 -1.56 5.17 26.27
CA ASN A 821 -2.19 4.95 24.96
C ASN A 821 -2.12 6.19 24.05
N ALA A 822 -1.94 7.38 24.62
CA ALA A 822 -1.81 8.63 23.88
C ALA A 822 -0.36 9.08 23.69
N GLY A 823 0.62 8.35 24.26
CA GLY A 823 2.04 8.73 24.22
C GLY A 823 2.37 10.01 25.01
N MET A 824 1.52 10.41 25.96
CA MET A 824 1.73 11.62 26.77
C MET A 824 2.56 11.30 28.02
N LYS A 825 3.60 12.10 28.25
CA LYS A 825 4.57 11.95 29.35
C LYS A 825 4.55 13.19 30.24
N GLY A 826 4.68 12.98 31.54
CA GLY A 826 4.95 14.02 32.52
C GLY A 826 6.45 14.14 32.75
N VAL A 827 6.88 15.33 33.15
CA VAL A 827 8.27 15.65 33.47
C VAL A 827 8.33 16.38 34.79
N ILE A 828 9.27 16.00 35.64
CA ILE A 828 9.75 16.80 36.77
C ILE A 828 11.19 17.15 36.43
N PHE A 829 11.60 18.40 36.59
CA PHE A 829 12.95 18.81 36.26
C PHE A 829 13.61 19.68 37.32
N TYR A 830 14.94 19.68 37.28
CA TYR A 830 15.81 20.59 38.01
C TYR A 830 16.91 21.07 37.07
N ASP A 831 17.07 22.39 36.96
CA ASP A 831 18.09 23.03 36.15
C ASP A 831 19.01 23.87 37.02
N THR A 832 20.29 23.89 36.67
CA THR A 832 21.25 24.77 37.30
C THR A 832 22.32 25.21 36.32
N GLY A 833 22.81 26.44 36.45
CA GLY A 833 23.80 26.97 35.52
C GLY A 833 24.02 28.44 35.70
N ASN A 834 25.15 28.92 35.18
CA ASN A 834 25.41 30.34 35.01
C ASN A 834 26.45 30.55 33.88
N ALA A 835 26.55 31.79 33.43
CA ALA A 835 27.60 32.27 32.54
C ALA A 835 28.38 33.37 33.27
N TRP A 836 29.69 33.43 33.05
CA TRP A 836 30.57 34.38 33.74
C TRP A 836 31.58 34.99 32.79
N ASP A 837 32.16 36.10 33.23
CA ASP A 837 33.36 36.65 32.61
C ASP A 837 34.63 36.18 33.29
N GLY A 838 35.49 35.52 32.50
CA GLY A 838 36.68 34.86 33.01
C GLY A 838 36.41 33.40 33.38
N GLY A 839 36.89 32.96 34.54
CA GLY A 839 36.88 31.56 34.95
C GLY A 839 35.50 31.02 35.36
N TYR A 840 35.47 29.75 35.78
CA TYR A 840 34.24 29.10 36.27
C TYR A 840 34.02 29.39 37.75
N HIS A 841 32.86 29.96 38.10
CA HIS A 841 32.49 30.31 39.47
C HIS A 841 31.33 29.44 39.98
N LEU A 842 31.57 28.15 40.22
CA LEU A 842 30.52 27.17 40.59
C LEU A 842 29.77 27.45 41.90
N GLY A 843 30.21 28.42 42.71
CA GLY A 843 29.48 28.90 43.90
C GLY A 843 28.39 29.92 43.58
N ASP A 844 28.38 30.47 42.37
CA ASP A 844 27.45 31.47 41.86
C ASP A 844 26.62 30.87 40.70
N MET A 845 25.74 29.93 41.05
CA MET A 845 24.93 29.18 40.10
C MET A 845 23.47 29.54 40.28
N ARG A 846 22.73 29.71 39.19
CA ARG A 846 21.28 29.87 39.23
C ARG A 846 20.59 28.52 39.28
N HIS A 847 19.41 28.44 39.89
CA HIS A 847 18.69 27.19 40.18
C HIS A 847 17.19 27.28 39.88
N THR A 848 16.68 26.37 39.06
CA THR A 848 15.24 26.26 38.82
C THR A 848 14.74 24.83 38.95
N ALA A 849 13.47 24.67 39.31
CA ALA A 849 12.80 23.38 39.32
C ALA A 849 11.37 23.52 38.82
N GLY A 850 10.81 22.44 38.28
CA GLY A 850 9.51 22.56 37.65
C GLY A 850 8.87 21.26 37.20
N LEU A 851 7.73 21.44 36.54
CA LEU A 851 6.87 20.37 36.04
C LEU A 851 6.58 20.61 34.57
N GLY A 852 6.40 19.53 33.81
CA GLY A 852 6.06 19.65 32.40
C GLY A 852 5.25 18.48 31.86
N ILE A 853 4.69 18.70 30.68
CA ILE A 853 4.01 17.70 29.86
C ILE A 853 4.69 17.66 28.50
N ARG A 854 5.05 16.46 28.06
CA ARG A 854 5.59 16.19 26.73
C ARG A 854 4.69 15.21 25.98
N TRP A 855 4.29 15.55 24.76
CA TRP A 855 3.35 14.74 23.99
C TRP A 855 3.71 14.67 22.52
N TYR A 856 3.76 13.47 21.95
CA TYR A 856 3.84 13.29 20.51
C TYR A 856 2.44 13.36 19.90
N SER A 857 1.97 14.58 19.60
CA SER A 857 0.65 14.79 19.01
C SER A 857 0.66 14.50 17.50
N PRO A 858 -0.51 14.32 16.86
CA PRO A 858 -0.60 14.19 15.40
C PRO A 858 0.01 15.35 14.61
N ILE A 859 0.15 16.53 15.23
CA ILE A 859 0.71 17.75 14.63
C ILE A 859 2.18 17.99 15.02
N GLY A 860 2.80 17.10 15.79
CA GLY A 860 4.21 17.18 16.19
C GLY A 860 4.44 17.07 17.71
N PRO A 861 5.72 17.06 18.15
CA PRO A 861 6.06 17.02 19.56
C PRO A 861 5.64 18.33 20.25
N LEU A 862 4.95 18.20 21.38
CA LEU A 862 4.54 19.29 22.24
C LEU A 862 5.35 19.22 23.54
N ARG A 863 5.87 20.36 23.99
CA ARG A 863 6.41 20.55 25.34
C ARG A 863 5.63 21.69 25.99
N LEU A 864 5.16 21.48 27.21
CA LEU A 864 4.63 22.51 28.09
C LEU A 864 5.39 22.37 29.40
N GLU A 865 6.13 23.40 29.80
CA GLU A 865 7.03 23.34 30.95
C GLU A 865 6.74 24.56 31.84
N TRP A 866 6.55 24.33 33.14
CA TRP A 866 6.44 25.37 34.16
C TRP A 866 7.68 25.33 35.03
N GLY A 867 8.48 26.39 34.99
CA GLY A 867 9.71 26.53 35.78
C GLY A 867 9.55 27.54 36.91
N TYR A 868 10.00 27.17 38.10
CA TYR A 868 10.04 27.98 39.30
C TYR A 868 11.49 28.29 39.69
N VAL A 869 11.78 29.55 40.01
CA VAL A 869 13.12 30.03 40.39
C VAL A 869 13.34 29.79 41.89
N LEU A 870 14.35 28.98 42.24
CA LEU A 870 14.60 28.57 43.62
C LEU A 870 15.41 29.60 44.40
N ASP A 871 16.33 30.27 43.71
CA ASP A 871 17.24 31.31 44.17
C ASP A 871 16.85 32.66 43.56
N ARG A 872 15.66 33.13 43.95
CA ARG A 872 15.04 34.31 43.37
C ARG A 872 15.66 35.63 43.87
N GLU A 873 16.08 36.49 42.96
CA GLU A 873 16.45 37.92 43.08
C GLU A 873 15.18 38.83 43.06
N GLU A 874 15.29 40.08 43.52
CA GLU A 874 14.12 40.95 43.75
C GLU A 874 13.41 41.41 42.46
N ASP A 875 14.15 41.54 41.36
CA ASP A 875 13.74 42.05 40.05
C ASP A 875 13.19 40.97 39.09
N GLU A 876 13.15 39.71 39.51
CA GLU A 876 12.78 38.59 38.63
C GLU A 876 11.44 37.90 39.00
N PRO A 877 10.70 37.38 38.00
CA PRO A 877 9.48 36.61 38.23
C PRO A 877 9.77 35.29 38.98
N ALA A 878 8.86 34.90 39.89
CA ALA A 878 9.03 33.66 40.65
C ALA A 878 8.87 32.38 39.81
N SER A 879 8.13 32.44 38.70
CA SER A 879 7.95 31.30 37.80
C SER A 879 7.49 31.74 36.41
N ARG A 880 7.70 30.90 35.40
CA ARG A 880 7.23 31.11 34.02
C ARG A 880 6.67 29.83 33.41
N TRP A 881 5.77 30.00 32.45
CA TRP A 881 5.30 28.93 31.56
C TRP A 881 5.97 29.08 30.19
N GLU A 882 6.44 27.98 29.65
CA GLU A 882 7.00 27.89 28.30
C GLU A 882 6.33 26.73 27.57
N PHE A 883 6.02 26.92 26.28
CA PHE A 883 5.47 25.84 25.46
C PHE A 883 6.04 25.85 24.06
N THR A 884 6.14 24.68 23.45
CA THR A 884 6.50 24.52 22.03
C THR A 884 5.65 23.42 21.41
N ILE A 885 5.20 23.63 20.18
CA ILE A 885 4.38 22.66 19.41
C ILE A 885 4.99 22.50 18.02
N GLY A 886 5.50 21.32 17.71
CA GLY A 886 6.18 21.03 16.45
C GLY A 886 7.69 20.87 16.65
N MET A 887 8.43 20.69 15.56
CA MET A 887 9.88 20.50 15.61
C MET A 887 10.61 21.83 15.82
N PHE A 888 10.57 22.34 17.05
CA PHE A 888 11.51 23.34 17.55
C PHE A 888 12.76 22.58 17.99
N MET A 889 13.81 22.61 17.16
CA MET A 889 15.12 22.05 17.50
C MET A 889 16.02 23.12 18.09
#